data_AF-A0A0F9WY58-F1
#
_entry.id   AF-A0A0F9WY58-F1
#
_cell.length_a   1.000
_cell.length_b   1.000
_cell.length_c   1.000
_cell.angle_alpha   90.00
_cell.angle_beta   90.00
_cell.angle_gamma   90.00
#
_symmetry.space_group_name_H-M   'P 1'
#
loop_
_entity.id
_entity.type
_entity.pdbx_description
1 polymer ?
#
loop_
_entity_poly.entity_id
_entity_poly.type
_entity_poly.pdbx_seq_one_letter_code
_entity_poly.pdbx_strand_id
1 'polypeptide(L)'
;MQIATNLALTHHALKSIPVYWIEPEVDKLCQMLLANFAYMDNWAQHWRSNGPLHGIQMLFRKQPHTPDQMKNSSIIAFFKAPDTEHLITTIDNSCARLYKLMDDGNDDGGSVPVNFNSASKNHLVEFSRDLFDALELHIQCKPSELGSQDDHQSQAWHPTRLCLIEEEHDLPSMSLLISPMQMAHWQDFHLTIEPKDSTVIEENATPQPAFCNLVDTPHYARVEIGFDPSKSRFQFHRNIEIKNEPGPGRGESLADVLREFRLLPKDKIILAYTIAQAYHHFYDSDLMRIKWTSEKIWFMPPTEDNGEIFLRPYLIFPFGTRDDPEEDFVDDARLVHQHPRILAIGTLLLEIGLSKPFQSIPQRNRISQANCDHKIADNWLKNFKEVEWDGLKDKSIFDKAIEYCIREGKMLVERQKKLGPVGKATDSSAKTLLDKEQGILARRKKFYKNVVRPLKYLAETGFGYKIGNTLYIRRKPRAVPLDTELLDELSKLEASFHSGNTVKAEEWLKDLNSIGTIIERQRRTHGVKTAIRVAILDTGNDAGDNGSASWHIKSKRDFIDGSANNMTDTFGHGTLMARLVRHCAPSAEIIIARVAKNTKDLEASQENIKEAILWAGVECQADIISMSFGFPRDHKGIDNAIKSVQAQREESVIFLASAGNSSFEDENFPARHSSVISIYAANCRGTFMETNPRLPDGAAAIWGTYGSDVPDKFCADIQAKHPGVCQPGSSIATAVAAGICATMIAYADLLPCLEPFAKGGHELHRLKLLRKKSGMEALFNSMAKKNDGSRTWFVDPISFWRDTSDQGSAKHFTRYSAIYSCLQRVSFQQANGF
;
A
#
# COMPACT_ATOMS: atom_id res chain seq x y z
N MET A 1 -14.63 56.25 -6.09
CA MET A 1 -14.64 55.31 -7.24
C MET A 1 -14.37 53.88 -6.76
N GLN A 2 -13.28 53.63 -6.02
CA GLN A 2 -12.96 52.31 -5.42
C GLN A 2 -14.12 51.65 -4.64
N ILE A 3 -14.73 52.39 -3.71
CA ILE A 3 -15.88 51.90 -2.91
C ILE A 3 -17.07 51.48 -3.80
N ALA A 4 -17.36 52.24 -4.86
CA ALA A 4 -18.46 51.93 -5.77
C ALA A 4 -18.19 50.65 -6.58
N THR A 5 -16.94 50.44 -7.02
CA THR A 5 -16.52 49.20 -7.68
C THR A 5 -16.65 48.00 -6.74
N ASN A 6 -16.15 48.11 -5.51
CA ASN A 6 -16.25 47.03 -4.52
C ASN A 6 -17.72 46.70 -4.19
N LEU A 7 -18.59 47.71 -4.06
CA LEU A 7 -20.02 47.51 -3.81
C LEU A 7 -20.75 46.85 -4.99
N ALA A 8 -20.41 47.21 -6.23
CA ALA A 8 -21.01 46.59 -7.41
C ALA A 8 -20.65 45.09 -7.51
N LEU A 9 -19.39 44.74 -7.28
CA LEU A 9 -18.91 43.36 -7.22
C LEU A 9 -19.58 42.58 -6.08
N THR A 10 -19.67 43.22 -4.91
CA THR A 10 -20.34 42.67 -3.72
C THR A 10 -21.83 42.42 -3.96
N HIS A 11 -22.54 43.35 -4.61
CA HIS A 11 -23.96 43.22 -4.93
C HIS A 11 -24.25 42.05 -5.86
N HIS A 12 -23.40 41.85 -6.88
CA HIS A 12 -23.52 40.71 -7.78
C HIS A 12 -23.36 39.38 -7.03
N ALA A 13 -22.36 39.27 -6.15
CA ALA A 13 -22.12 38.10 -5.32
C ALA A 13 -23.27 37.83 -4.32
N LEU A 14 -23.79 38.87 -3.65
CA LEU A 14 -24.92 38.72 -2.73
C LEU A 14 -26.22 38.28 -3.42
N LYS A 15 -26.49 38.75 -4.65
CA LYS A 15 -27.68 38.33 -5.41
C LYS A 15 -27.67 36.84 -5.80
N SER A 16 -26.50 36.24 -5.89
CA SER A 16 -26.34 34.81 -6.15
C SER A 16 -26.52 33.92 -4.91
N ILE A 17 -26.64 34.51 -3.71
CA ILE A 17 -26.77 33.80 -2.44
C ILE A 17 -28.25 33.80 -2.02
N PRO A 18 -28.88 32.64 -1.74
CA PRO A 18 -30.23 32.59 -1.16
C PRO A 18 -30.29 33.31 0.20
N VAL A 19 -31.35 34.08 0.45
CA VAL A 19 -31.50 35.00 1.60
C VAL A 19 -31.27 34.32 2.98
N TYR A 20 -31.48 33.01 3.09
CA TYR A 20 -31.30 32.23 4.32
C TYR A 20 -29.88 31.68 4.54
N TRP A 21 -28.92 31.98 3.65
CA TRP A 21 -27.52 31.48 3.70
C TRP A 21 -26.47 32.58 3.89
N ILE A 22 -26.89 33.77 4.31
CA ILE A 22 -25.97 34.85 4.66
C ILE A 22 -25.38 34.52 6.04
N GLU A 23 -24.06 34.28 6.10
CA GLU A 23 -23.36 34.04 7.37
C GLU A 23 -23.51 35.24 8.32
N PRO A 24 -23.59 35.05 9.66
CA PRO A 24 -23.79 36.16 10.61
C PRO A 24 -22.73 37.27 10.51
N GLU A 25 -21.50 36.94 10.12
CA GLU A 25 -20.44 37.92 9.89
C GLU A 25 -20.69 38.75 8.62
N VAL A 26 -21.18 38.12 7.55
CA VAL A 26 -21.58 38.80 6.31
C VAL A 26 -22.83 39.64 6.57
N ASP A 27 -23.84 39.11 7.26
CA ASP A 27 -25.05 39.85 7.64
C ASP A 27 -24.72 41.04 8.53
N LYS A 28 -23.88 40.87 9.56
CA LYS A 28 -23.42 41.96 10.41
C LYS A 28 -22.65 43.03 9.64
N LEU A 29 -21.77 42.64 8.71
CA LEU A 29 -21.06 43.60 7.87
C LEU A 29 -21.99 44.29 6.87
N CYS A 30 -23.00 43.60 6.32
CA CYS A 30 -24.06 44.19 5.50
C CYS A 30 -24.91 45.17 6.31
N GLN A 31 -25.32 44.84 7.52
CA GLN A 31 -26.05 45.73 8.43
C GLN A 31 -25.22 46.95 8.83
N MET A 32 -23.91 46.77 9.09
CA MET A 32 -22.99 47.88 9.33
C MET A 32 -22.86 48.79 8.11
N LEU A 33 -22.73 48.22 6.91
CA LEU A 33 -22.70 48.99 5.65
C LEU A 33 -24.02 49.75 5.44
N LEU A 34 -25.17 49.10 5.66
CA LEU A 34 -26.49 49.72 5.57
C LEU A 34 -26.66 50.86 6.58
N ALA A 35 -26.21 50.69 7.83
CA ALA A 35 -26.23 51.73 8.85
C ALA A 35 -25.34 52.93 8.45
N ASN A 36 -24.15 52.67 7.89
CA ASN A 36 -23.25 53.70 7.39
C ASN A 36 -23.81 54.42 6.16
N PHE A 37 -24.52 53.73 5.26
CA PHE A 37 -25.23 54.36 4.14
C PHE A 37 -26.43 55.18 4.60
N ALA A 38 -27.17 54.71 5.61
CA ALA A 38 -28.25 55.49 6.22
C ALA A 38 -27.71 56.76 6.89
N TYR A 39 -26.54 56.69 7.53
CA TYR A 39 -25.85 57.87 8.04
C TYR A 39 -25.48 58.85 6.92
N MET A 40 -25.03 58.36 5.76
CA MET A 40 -24.71 59.19 4.60
C MET A 40 -25.94 59.92 4.03
N ASP A 41 -27.10 59.26 4.00
CA ASP A 41 -28.37 59.90 3.60
C ASP A 41 -28.85 60.91 4.65
N ASN A 42 -28.76 60.58 5.94
CA ASN A 42 -29.04 61.53 7.02
C ASN A 42 -28.10 62.73 6.98
N TRP A 43 -26.82 62.53 6.66
CA TRP A 43 -25.86 63.62 6.47
C TRP A 43 -26.27 64.49 5.28
N ALA A 44 -26.71 63.90 4.17
CA ALA A 44 -27.24 64.65 3.03
C ALA A 44 -28.51 65.43 3.41
N GLN A 45 -29.40 64.88 4.23
CA GLN A 45 -30.59 65.59 4.75
C GLN A 45 -30.20 66.70 5.73
N HIS A 46 -29.24 66.46 6.61
CA HIS A 46 -28.70 67.44 7.53
C HIS A 46 -28.04 68.60 6.77
N TRP A 47 -27.29 68.30 5.70
CA TRP A 47 -26.71 69.29 4.80
C TRP A 47 -27.78 70.05 4.00
N ARG A 48 -28.89 69.40 3.61
CA ARG A 48 -30.07 70.11 3.04
C ARG A 48 -30.74 71.04 4.05
N SER A 49 -30.70 70.70 5.34
CA SER A 49 -31.34 71.44 6.43
C SER A 49 -30.49 72.61 6.95
N ASN A 50 -29.17 72.42 6.97
CA ASN A 50 -28.19 73.33 7.60
C ASN A 50 -27.17 73.90 6.61
N GLY A 51 -27.29 73.60 5.31
CA GLY A 51 -26.48 74.20 4.26
C GLY A 51 -26.64 75.72 4.25
N PRO A 52 -25.57 76.48 3.99
CA PRO A 52 -25.63 77.92 4.05
C PRO A 52 -26.40 78.46 2.84
N LEU A 53 -27.67 78.85 3.03
CA LEU A 53 -28.19 80.20 2.77
C LEU A 53 -29.73 80.22 2.67
N HIS A 54 -30.31 81.06 3.53
CA HIS A 54 -31.50 81.90 3.31
C HIS A 54 -32.88 81.24 3.18
N GLY A 55 -33.62 81.29 4.30
CA GLY A 55 -34.71 82.24 4.48
C GLY A 55 -35.75 82.34 3.37
N ILE A 56 -36.96 81.87 3.68
CA ILE A 56 -38.27 82.34 3.17
C ILE A 56 -38.14 83.14 1.86
N GLN A 57 -37.96 82.47 0.73
CA GLN A 57 -38.28 83.04 -0.57
C GLN A 57 -38.53 81.93 -1.61
N MET A 58 -39.78 81.93 -2.08
CA MET A 58 -40.27 81.39 -3.36
C MET A 58 -40.50 79.86 -3.39
N LEU A 59 -41.70 79.30 -3.24
CA LEU A 59 -43.06 79.68 -3.68
C LEU A 59 -43.26 80.00 -5.17
N PHE A 60 -42.23 80.23 -5.99
CA PHE A 60 -42.41 80.41 -7.44
C PHE A 60 -41.16 80.06 -8.25
N ARG A 61 -41.06 78.81 -8.72
CA ARG A 61 -40.78 78.42 -10.12
C ARG A 61 -40.34 76.97 -10.18
N LYS A 62 -41.01 76.22 -11.07
CA LYS A 62 -40.50 74.99 -11.68
C LYS A 62 -39.09 75.22 -12.21
N GLN A 63 -38.08 74.65 -11.55
CA GLN A 63 -36.91 74.13 -12.27
C GLN A 63 -36.83 72.63 -11.99
N PRO A 64 -36.72 71.79 -13.05
CA PRO A 64 -36.52 70.37 -12.89
C PRO A 64 -35.04 70.16 -12.62
N HIS A 65 -34.58 70.38 -11.40
CA HIS A 65 -33.39 69.66 -10.97
C HIS A 65 -33.85 68.23 -10.73
N THR A 66 -33.55 67.38 -11.71
CA THR A 66 -33.72 65.95 -11.60
C THR A 66 -33.13 65.49 -10.26
N PRO A 67 -33.89 64.73 -9.44
CA PRO A 67 -33.46 64.28 -8.11
C PRO A 67 -32.04 63.70 -8.06
N ASP A 68 -31.55 63.16 -9.17
CA ASP A 68 -30.23 62.54 -9.31
C ASP A 68 -29.05 63.52 -9.27
N GLN A 69 -29.18 64.75 -9.81
CA GLN A 69 -28.05 65.69 -9.84
C GLN A 69 -27.71 66.25 -8.45
N MET A 70 -28.73 66.52 -7.61
CA MET A 70 -28.51 66.97 -6.23
C MET A 70 -28.01 65.85 -5.31
N LYS A 71 -28.47 64.61 -5.49
CA LYS A 71 -27.94 63.44 -4.76
C LYS A 71 -26.46 63.19 -5.06
N ASN A 72 -26.05 63.33 -6.32
CA ASN A 72 -24.65 63.14 -6.71
C ASN A 72 -23.73 64.20 -6.08
N SER A 73 -24.17 65.47 -6.03
CA SER A 73 -23.38 66.54 -5.41
C SER A 73 -23.22 66.37 -3.88
N SER A 74 -24.25 65.91 -3.17
CA SER A 74 -24.16 65.66 -1.71
C SER A 74 -23.28 64.46 -1.38
N ILE A 75 -23.31 63.41 -2.20
CA ILE A 75 -22.44 62.23 -2.01
C ILE A 75 -20.97 62.61 -2.26
N ILE A 76 -20.69 63.37 -3.32
CA ILE A 76 -19.31 63.83 -3.60
C ILE A 76 -18.82 64.77 -2.49
N ALA A 77 -19.68 65.62 -1.94
CA ALA A 77 -19.35 66.48 -0.80
C ALA A 77 -19.07 65.67 0.47
N PHE A 78 -19.87 64.64 0.76
CA PHE A 78 -19.62 63.70 1.87
C PHE A 78 -18.22 63.09 1.74
N PHE A 79 -17.87 62.51 0.58
CA PHE A 79 -16.56 61.88 0.37
C PHE A 79 -15.36 62.85 0.35
N LYS A 80 -15.60 64.17 0.43
CA LYS A 80 -14.56 65.22 0.49
C LYS A 80 -14.50 65.94 1.84
N ALA A 81 -15.43 65.65 2.77
CA ALA A 81 -15.54 66.34 4.04
C ALA A 81 -14.57 65.73 5.08
N PRO A 82 -13.72 66.52 5.77
CA PRO A 82 -12.67 66.01 6.65
C PRO A 82 -13.19 65.17 7.84
N ASP A 83 -14.37 65.51 8.34
CA ASP A 83 -15.05 64.86 9.47
C ASP A 83 -15.62 63.47 9.14
N THR A 84 -15.65 63.10 7.86
CA THR A 84 -16.18 61.80 7.40
C THR A 84 -15.09 60.78 7.03
N GLU A 85 -13.81 61.16 7.11
CA GLU A 85 -12.67 60.34 6.66
C GLU A 85 -12.59 58.97 7.35
N HIS A 86 -12.85 58.93 8.66
CA HIS A 86 -12.93 57.68 9.43
C HIS A 86 -14.06 56.77 8.94
N LEU A 87 -15.22 57.36 8.62
CA LEU A 87 -16.39 56.62 8.14
C LEU A 87 -16.14 56.07 6.73
N ILE A 88 -15.52 56.87 5.85
CA ILE A 88 -15.12 56.47 4.49
C ILE A 88 -14.15 55.28 4.55
N THR A 89 -13.15 55.36 5.43
CA THR A 89 -12.18 54.28 5.65
C THR A 89 -12.85 53.02 6.19
N THR A 90 -13.84 53.18 7.08
CA THR A 90 -14.63 52.07 7.62
C THR A 90 -15.48 51.40 6.54
N ILE A 91 -16.12 52.18 5.66
CA ILE A 91 -16.90 51.67 4.54
C ILE A 91 -15.99 50.93 3.56
N ASP A 92 -14.84 51.49 3.19
CA ASP A 92 -13.92 50.86 2.24
C ASP A 92 -13.33 49.56 2.79
N ASN A 93 -12.88 49.54 4.05
CA ASN A 93 -12.39 48.34 4.72
C ASN A 93 -13.48 47.27 4.86
N SER A 94 -14.72 47.67 5.17
CA SER A 94 -15.85 46.74 5.25
C SER A 94 -16.19 46.16 3.88
N CYS A 95 -16.18 46.98 2.82
CA CYS A 95 -16.39 46.52 1.45
C CYS A 95 -15.26 45.59 0.98
N ALA A 96 -14.01 45.94 1.21
CA ALA A 96 -12.85 45.12 0.83
C ALA A 96 -12.83 43.79 1.61
N ARG A 97 -13.24 43.80 2.88
CA ARG A 97 -13.36 42.59 3.70
C ARG A 97 -14.53 41.72 3.26
N LEU A 98 -15.69 42.30 2.91
CA LEU A 98 -16.81 41.55 2.33
C LEU A 98 -16.40 40.93 1.00
N TYR A 99 -15.75 41.72 0.14
CA TYR A 99 -15.25 41.25 -1.14
C TYR A 99 -14.25 40.11 -0.94
N LYS A 100 -13.27 40.23 -0.04
CA LYS A 100 -12.30 39.15 0.23
C LYS A 100 -12.95 37.89 0.82
N LEU A 101 -13.93 38.03 1.72
CA LEU A 101 -14.71 36.90 2.21
C LEU A 101 -15.48 36.18 1.09
N MET A 102 -15.84 36.90 0.03
CA MET A 102 -16.54 36.36 -1.14
C MET A 102 -15.62 35.98 -2.32
N ASP A 103 -14.39 36.51 -2.38
CA ASP A 103 -13.41 36.40 -3.47
C ASP A 103 -12.17 35.56 -3.10
N ASP A 104 -12.18 34.82 -1.98
CA ASP A 104 -11.22 33.72 -1.72
C ASP A 104 -11.40 32.52 -2.72
N GLY A 105 -12.04 32.77 -3.86
CA GLY A 105 -12.30 31.86 -4.98
C GLY A 105 -11.37 32.10 -6.18
N ASN A 106 -10.09 32.38 -5.95
CA ASN A 106 -9.11 32.28 -7.04
C ASN A 106 -8.73 30.80 -7.25
N ASP A 107 -9.50 30.20 -8.15
CA ASP A 107 -9.16 29.19 -9.16
C ASP A 107 -8.15 28.09 -8.78
N ASP A 108 -8.70 26.92 -8.49
CA ASP A 108 -8.11 25.64 -8.90
C ASP A 108 -9.27 24.69 -9.17
N GLY A 109 -9.55 24.41 -10.44
CA GLY A 109 -10.72 23.68 -10.93
C GLY A 109 -11.16 22.47 -10.10
N GLY A 110 -12.47 22.39 -9.83
CA GLY A 110 -13.14 21.25 -9.20
C GLY A 110 -13.54 21.43 -7.73
N SER A 111 -13.92 22.63 -7.26
CA SER A 111 -14.25 22.87 -5.84
C SER A 111 -15.74 22.68 -5.50
N VAL A 112 -16.00 22.01 -4.38
CA VAL A 112 -17.33 21.84 -3.76
C VAL A 112 -18.06 23.17 -3.65
N PRO A 113 -19.38 23.26 -3.94
CA PRO A 113 -20.13 24.50 -3.82
C PRO A 113 -19.95 25.13 -2.43
N VAL A 114 -19.65 26.43 -2.39
CA VAL A 114 -19.48 27.23 -1.15
C VAL A 114 -20.70 27.10 -0.20
N ASN A 115 -21.83 26.75 -0.79
CA ASN A 115 -23.15 26.59 -0.22
C ASN A 115 -23.49 25.17 0.30
N PHE A 116 -22.61 24.18 0.10
CA PHE A 116 -22.86 22.80 0.55
C PHE A 116 -22.68 22.66 2.08
N ASN A 117 -23.81 22.53 2.78
CA ASN A 117 -24.00 22.19 4.21
C ASN A 117 -22.92 22.72 5.18
N SER A 118 -23.01 24.00 5.57
CA SER A 118 -22.26 24.56 6.71
C SER A 118 -22.89 24.21 8.07
N ALA A 119 -24.09 23.64 8.11
CA ALA A 119 -24.78 23.28 9.33
C ALA A 119 -24.68 21.77 9.61
N SER A 120 -23.52 21.31 10.06
CA SER A 120 -23.57 20.27 11.10
C SER A 120 -24.06 20.98 12.35
N LYS A 121 -25.06 20.45 13.06
CA LYS A 121 -25.42 20.91 14.41
C LYS A 121 -24.24 20.60 15.33
N ASN A 122 -23.15 21.35 15.20
CA ASN A 122 -22.00 21.27 16.09
C ASN A 122 -22.39 21.94 17.40
N HIS A 123 -23.14 21.23 18.24
CA HIS A 123 -22.79 21.30 19.65
C HIS A 123 -21.31 20.88 19.69
N LEU A 124 -20.43 21.80 20.04
CA LEU A 124 -19.05 21.49 20.41
C LEU A 124 -19.16 20.57 21.61
N VAL A 125 -19.29 19.27 21.37
CA VAL A 125 -19.29 18.27 22.41
C VAL A 125 -17.85 18.17 22.89
N GLU A 126 -17.60 18.69 24.08
CA GLU A 126 -16.44 18.31 24.87
C GLU A 126 -16.69 16.90 25.41
N PHE A 127 -16.19 15.87 24.73
CA PHE A 127 -15.99 14.57 25.38
C PHE A 127 -14.89 14.78 26.42
N SER A 128 -15.27 15.04 27.67
CA SER A 128 -14.32 15.33 28.74
C SER A 128 -13.36 14.16 28.96
N ARG A 129 -12.18 14.44 29.50
CA ARG A 129 -11.21 13.40 29.92
C ARG A 129 -11.84 12.39 30.88
N ASP A 130 -12.76 12.85 31.72
CA ASP A 130 -13.44 12.03 32.74
C ASP A 130 -14.25 10.89 32.13
N LEU A 131 -14.80 11.07 30.93
CA LEU A 131 -15.55 10.02 30.23
C LEU A 131 -14.65 8.83 29.86
N PHE A 132 -13.45 9.11 29.35
CA PHE A 132 -12.51 8.07 28.96
C PHE A 132 -11.96 7.33 30.17
N ASP A 133 -11.66 8.06 31.25
CA ASP A 133 -11.23 7.49 32.52
C ASP A 133 -12.35 6.64 33.16
N ALA A 134 -13.61 7.07 33.06
CA ALA A 134 -14.76 6.30 33.51
C ALA A 134 -14.97 5.01 32.69
N LEU A 135 -14.84 5.08 31.36
CA LEU A 135 -14.88 3.91 30.49
C LEU A 135 -13.77 2.91 30.81
N GLU A 136 -12.53 3.38 31.01
CA GLU A 136 -11.39 2.54 31.38
C GLU A 136 -11.60 1.81 32.70
N LEU A 137 -12.18 2.50 33.69
CA LEU A 137 -12.50 1.92 35.00
C LEU A 137 -13.62 0.88 34.93
N HIS A 138 -14.66 1.11 34.13
CA HIS A 138 -15.86 0.24 34.12
C HIS A 138 -15.73 -0.98 33.21
N ILE A 139 -14.88 -0.91 32.18
CA ILE A 139 -14.60 -2.02 31.26
C ILE A 139 -13.59 -3.02 31.87
N GLN A 140 -12.99 -2.69 33.02
CA GLN A 140 -12.06 -3.55 33.73
C GLN A 140 -12.77 -4.79 34.29
N CYS A 141 -12.29 -5.98 33.90
CA CYS A 141 -12.78 -7.23 34.44
C CYS A 141 -12.07 -7.55 35.75
N LYS A 142 -12.82 -7.69 36.85
CA LYS A 142 -12.32 -8.27 38.09
C LYS A 142 -12.75 -9.73 38.15
N PRO A 143 -11.84 -10.70 38.00
CA PRO A 143 -12.21 -12.11 38.14
C PRO A 143 -12.83 -12.33 39.53
N SER A 144 -13.94 -13.07 39.56
CA SER A 144 -14.61 -13.45 40.80
C SER A 144 -13.62 -14.23 41.67
N GLU A 145 -13.59 -13.93 42.97
CA GLU A 145 -12.75 -14.61 43.96
C GLU A 145 -12.95 -16.13 43.92
N LEU A 146 -12.08 -16.85 43.21
CA LEU A 146 -11.87 -18.29 43.36
C LEU A 146 -10.37 -18.54 43.25
N GLY A 147 -9.81 -18.97 44.38
CA GLY A 147 -8.41 -18.82 44.71
C GLY A 147 -7.43 -19.50 43.75
N SER A 148 -6.47 -18.71 43.29
CA SER A 148 -5.12 -19.16 43.00
C SER A 148 -4.19 -17.97 43.20
N GLN A 149 -3.32 -18.06 44.20
CA GLN A 149 -2.24 -17.11 44.42
C GLN A 149 -1.26 -17.20 43.26
N ASP A 150 -1.28 -16.21 42.38
CA ASP A 150 -0.14 -15.80 41.55
C ASP A 150 -0.21 -14.28 41.37
N ASP A 151 0.52 -13.59 42.24
CA ASP A 151 0.71 -12.14 42.24
C ASP A 151 1.58 -11.75 41.03
N HIS A 152 0.96 -11.63 39.84
CA HIS A 152 1.37 -10.76 38.72
C HIS A 152 0.30 -10.74 37.60
N GLN A 153 -1.01 -10.77 37.94
CA GLN A 153 -2.06 -10.64 36.93
C GLN A 153 -2.22 -9.17 36.51
N SER A 154 -1.74 -8.87 35.30
CA SER A 154 -2.09 -7.67 34.54
C SER A 154 -3.61 -7.49 34.47
N GLN A 155 -4.07 -6.27 34.74
CA GLN A 155 -5.48 -5.90 34.66
C GLN A 155 -6.04 -6.24 33.26
N ALA A 156 -7.09 -7.07 33.18
CA ALA A 156 -7.70 -7.47 31.92
C ALA A 156 -8.97 -6.65 31.66
N TRP A 157 -9.07 -6.00 30.49
CA TRP A 157 -10.24 -5.23 30.04
C TRP A 157 -11.08 -6.02 29.04
N HIS A 158 -12.41 -5.91 29.13
CA HIS A 158 -13.28 -6.51 28.11
C HIS A 158 -12.98 -5.92 26.73
N PRO A 159 -12.84 -6.75 25.68
CA PRO A 159 -12.63 -6.25 24.33
C PRO A 159 -13.71 -5.24 23.95
N THR A 160 -13.28 -4.02 23.62
CA THR A 160 -14.18 -2.90 23.35
C THR A 160 -13.80 -2.21 22.04
N ARG A 161 -14.81 -1.79 21.28
CA ARG A 161 -14.66 -1.13 19.99
C ARG A 161 -15.60 0.07 19.86
N LEU A 162 -15.06 1.24 19.58
CA LEU A 162 -15.80 2.47 19.37
C LEU A 162 -16.28 2.57 17.92
N CYS A 163 -17.59 2.68 17.70
CA CYS A 163 -18.15 2.90 16.38
C CYS A 163 -17.79 4.30 15.87
N LEU A 164 -17.28 4.38 14.64
CA LEU A 164 -16.91 5.65 14.01
C LEU A 164 -18.01 6.26 13.12
N ILE A 165 -19.21 5.65 13.10
CA ILE A 165 -20.36 6.22 12.40
C ILE A 165 -21.09 7.14 13.36
N GLU A 166 -21.35 8.38 12.92
CA GLU A 166 -22.18 9.34 13.62
C GLU A 166 -23.66 8.90 13.54
N GLU A 167 -24.36 8.88 14.67
CA GLU A 167 -25.81 8.68 14.72
C GLU A 167 -26.46 10.04 15.07
N GLU A 168 -27.53 10.44 14.36
CA GLU A 168 -28.21 11.71 14.62
C GLU A 168 -28.96 11.63 15.96
N HIS A 169 -28.48 12.40 16.96
CA HIS A 169 -29.12 12.50 18.28
C HIS A 169 -29.10 13.94 18.79
N ASP A 170 -30.05 14.30 19.66
CA ASP A 170 -30.16 15.63 20.25
C ASP A 170 -29.11 15.89 21.36
N LEU A 171 -28.57 14.82 21.93
CA LEU A 171 -27.53 14.85 22.96
C LEU A 171 -26.22 14.22 22.44
N PRO A 172 -25.07 14.56 23.04
CA PRO A 172 -23.82 13.92 22.69
C PRO A 172 -23.83 12.44 23.00
N SER A 173 -23.55 11.60 22.01
CA SER A 173 -23.53 10.16 22.20
C SER A 173 -22.43 9.45 21.41
N MET A 174 -22.11 8.24 21.86
CA MET A 174 -21.17 7.35 21.19
C MET A 174 -21.66 5.90 21.29
N SER A 175 -21.42 5.11 20.25
CA SER A 175 -21.78 3.69 20.25
C SER A 175 -20.54 2.82 20.42
N LEU A 176 -20.61 1.84 21.32
CA LEU A 176 -19.55 0.92 21.71
C LEU A 176 -20.01 -0.51 21.45
N LEU A 177 -19.14 -1.34 20.89
CA LEU A 177 -19.28 -2.79 20.93
C LEU A 177 -18.39 -3.34 22.02
N ILE A 178 -18.96 -4.10 22.96
CA ILE A 178 -18.24 -4.68 24.09
C ILE A 178 -18.52 -6.18 24.11
N SER A 179 -17.50 -6.96 24.42
CA SER A 179 -17.55 -8.42 24.31
C SER A 179 -17.02 -9.11 25.57
N PRO A 180 -17.47 -10.33 25.89
CA PRO A 180 -16.76 -11.23 26.80
C PRO A 180 -15.31 -11.44 26.36
N MET A 181 -14.44 -11.87 27.28
CA MET A 181 -13.01 -12.09 27.00
C MET A 181 -12.77 -13.10 25.86
N GLN A 182 -13.65 -14.09 25.71
CA GLN A 182 -13.56 -15.12 24.67
C GLN A 182 -14.08 -14.66 23.29
N MET A 183 -14.62 -13.43 23.18
CA MET A 183 -15.24 -12.92 21.95
C MET A 183 -16.38 -13.80 21.41
N ALA A 184 -17.14 -14.39 22.33
CA ALA A 184 -18.24 -15.29 22.01
C ALA A 184 -19.46 -14.56 21.41
N HIS A 185 -19.64 -13.27 21.71
CA HIS A 185 -20.65 -12.40 21.12
C HIS A 185 -20.23 -10.93 21.34
N TRP A 186 -20.87 -10.00 20.63
CA TRP A 186 -20.62 -8.56 20.75
C TRP A 186 -21.91 -7.82 21.08
N GLN A 187 -21.89 -7.09 22.19
CA GLN A 187 -23.02 -6.32 22.70
C GLN A 187 -22.93 -4.86 22.25
N ASP A 188 -24.01 -4.31 21.68
CA ASP A 188 -24.12 -2.88 21.34
C ASP A 188 -24.54 -2.07 22.56
N PHE A 189 -23.68 -1.12 22.93
CA PHE A 189 -23.86 -0.15 23.98
C PHE A 189 -23.92 1.25 23.38
N HIS A 190 -24.99 1.99 23.66
CA HIS A 190 -25.13 3.38 23.24
C HIS A 190 -25.02 4.29 24.45
N LEU A 191 -23.95 5.08 24.51
CA LEU A 191 -23.65 5.96 25.62
C LEU A 191 -24.06 7.39 25.30
N THR A 192 -24.97 7.95 26.08
CA THR A 192 -25.42 9.34 25.98
C THR A 192 -24.87 10.15 27.14
N ILE A 193 -24.30 11.32 26.86
CA ILE A 193 -23.78 12.25 27.88
C ILE A 193 -24.91 13.17 28.32
N GLU A 194 -25.32 13.05 29.58
CA GLU A 194 -26.42 13.83 30.12
C GLU A 194 -25.96 15.22 30.61
N PRO A 195 -26.75 16.29 30.34
CA PRO A 195 -26.51 17.61 30.91
C PRO A 195 -26.54 17.59 32.44
N LYS A 196 -25.69 18.42 33.07
CA LYS A 196 -25.53 18.55 34.54
C LYS A 196 -26.83 18.81 35.32
N ASP A 197 -27.89 19.29 34.66
CA ASP A 197 -29.18 19.68 35.25
C ASP A 197 -30.36 18.75 34.87
N SER A 198 -30.10 17.58 34.28
CA SER A 198 -31.17 16.67 33.87
C SER A 198 -31.91 16.08 35.08
N THR A 199 -33.17 16.46 35.25
CA THR A 199 -34.08 16.04 36.33
C THR A 199 -34.88 14.79 35.95
N VAL A 200 -34.25 13.83 35.25
CA VAL A 200 -34.94 12.59 34.87
C VAL A 200 -35.03 11.69 36.10
N ILE A 201 -36.26 11.63 36.61
CA ILE A 201 -36.87 10.82 37.66
C ILE A 201 -36.02 9.60 38.10
N GLU A 202 -35.59 9.62 39.36
CA GLU A 202 -35.09 8.47 40.13
C GLU A 202 -36.21 7.44 40.35
N GLU A 203 -36.65 6.71 39.33
CA GLU A 203 -37.55 5.57 39.52
C GLU A 203 -36.86 4.28 39.07
N ASN A 204 -36.48 3.49 40.10
CA ASN A 204 -35.92 2.14 40.06
C ASN A 204 -34.39 2.04 39.97
N ALA A 205 -33.71 2.44 41.06
CA ALA A 205 -32.36 1.98 41.35
C ALA A 205 -32.38 0.48 41.74
N THR A 206 -32.53 -0.41 40.76
CA THR A 206 -32.07 -1.80 40.92
C THR A 206 -30.58 -1.80 41.23
N PRO A 207 -30.07 -2.66 42.12
CA PRO A 207 -28.63 -2.78 42.35
C PRO A 207 -27.94 -3.01 41.00
N GLN A 208 -26.97 -2.17 40.64
CA GLN A 208 -26.21 -2.33 39.40
C GLN A 208 -25.61 -3.74 39.39
N PRO A 209 -25.98 -4.62 38.45
CA PRO A 209 -25.21 -5.84 38.24
C PRO A 209 -23.78 -5.44 37.87
N ALA A 210 -22.78 -6.22 38.33
CA ALA A 210 -21.40 -5.98 37.94
C ALA A 210 -21.31 -5.94 36.42
N PHE A 211 -20.59 -4.95 35.86
CA PHE A 211 -20.51 -4.72 34.40
C PHE A 211 -20.12 -6.00 33.63
N CYS A 212 -19.25 -6.84 34.20
CA CYS A 212 -18.91 -8.16 33.65
C CYS A 212 -20.14 -9.06 33.43
N ASN A 213 -21.09 -9.10 34.36
CA ASN A 213 -22.30 -9.92 34.22
C ASN A 213 -23.19 -9.44 33.06
N LEU A 214 -23.18 -8.13 32.80
CA LEU A 214 -23.92 -7.51 31.71
C LEU A 214 -23.28 -7.82 30.35
N VAL A 215 -21.95 -7.94 30.31
CA VAL A 215 -21.20 -8.27 29.09
C VAL A 215 -21.18 -9.77 28.84
N ASP A 216 -21.11 -10.60 29.88
CA ASP A 216 -21.04 -12.07 29.76
C ASP A 216 -22.40 -12.69 29.41
N THR A 217 -23.50 -11.97 29.63
CA THR A 217 -24.86 -12.40 29.25
C THR A 217 -25.25 -11.75 27.91
N PRO A 218 -25.58 -12.53 26.87
CA PRO A 218 -25.96 -11.95 25.59
C PRO A 218 -27.30 -11.21 25.69
N HIS A 219 -27.29 -9.92 25.38
CA HIS A 219 -28.51 -9.11 25.24
C HIS A 219 -28.73 -8.79 23.75
N TYR A 220 -29.75 -9.40 23.13
CA TYR A 220 -30.13 -9.19 21.72
C TYR A 220 -30.83 -7.83 21.48
N ALA A 221 -30.36 -6.78 22.15
CA ALA A 221 -30.88 -5.43 22.08
C ALA A 221 -29.79 -4.42 22.47
N ARG A 222 -29.87 -3.21 21.94
CA ARG A 222 -28.95 -2.11 22.25
C ARG A 222 -29.19 -1.68 23.68
N VAL A 223 -28.13 -1.65 24.47
CA VAL A 223 -28.13 -1.20 25.85
C VAL A 223 -27.83 0.30 25.85
N GLU A 224 -28.85 1.11 26.14
CA GLU A 224 -28.68 2.55 26.28
C GLU A 224 -28.21 2.91 27.69
N ILE A 225 -27.13 3.68 27.78
CA ILE A 225 -26.54 4.10 29.04
C ILE A 225 -26.40 5.62 29.04
N GLY A 226 -26.94 6.28 30.06
CA GLY A 226 -26.68 7.69 30.36
C GLY A 226 -25.44 7.82 31.25
N PHE A 227 -24.53 8.73 30.92
CA PHE A 227 -23.39 9.08 31.77
C PHE A 227 -23.55 10.51 32.29
N ASP A 228 -23.50 10.66 33.62
CA ASP A 228 -23.43 11.95 34.32
C ASP A 228 -21.94 12.26 34.64
N PRO A 229 -21.29 13.19 33.92
CA PRO A 229 -19.88 13.52 34.14
C PRO A 229 -19.61 14.13 35.51
N SER A 230 -20.61 14.71 36.17
CA SER A 230 -20.44 15.35 37.49
C SER A 230 -20.38 14.34 38.64
N LYS A 231 -20.99 13.16 38.45
CA LYS A 231 -21.09 12.10 39.46
C LYS A 231 -20.30 10.84 39.08
N SER A 232 -19.79 10.76 37.84
CA SER A 232 -19.17 9.56 37.26
C SER A 232 -20.06 8.32 37.41
N ARG A 233 -21.38 8.48 37.19
CA ARG A 233 -22.38 7.40 37.34
C ARG A 233 -23.03 7.08 36.00
N PHE A 234 -23.33 5.80 35.80
CA PHE A 234 -24.03 5.27 34.64
C PHE A 234 -25.48 4.92 35.00
N GLN A 235 -26.43 5.30 34.14
CA GLN A 235 -27.86 4.97 34.25
C GLN A 235 -28.30 4.13 33.05
N PHE A 236 -28.99 3.02 33.30
CA PHE A 236 -29.48 2.14 32.23
C PHE A 236 -30.87 2.57 31.77
N HIS A 237 -31.02 2.73 30.46
CA HIS A 237 -32.26 3.07 29.78
C HIS A 237 -32.88 1.83 29.11
N ARG A 238 -34.06 1.98 28.49
CA ARG A 238 -34.77 0.87 27.83
C ARG A 238 -33.97 0.30 26.67
N ASN A 239 -34.00 -1.02 26.54
CA ASN A 239 -33.39 -1.75 25.43
C ASN A 239 -34.12 -1.45 24.10
N ILE A 240 -33.36 -1.19 23.03
CA ILE A 240 -33.89 -1.02 21.66
C ILE A 240 -33.48 -2.22 20.82
N GLU A 241 -34.41 -2.79 20.06
CA GLU A 241 -34.14 -3.89 19.13
C GLU A 241 -33.11 -3.48 18.05
N ILE A 242 -32.04 -4.26 17.90
CA ILE A 242 -30.96 -3.98 16.94
C ILE A 242 -31.34 -4.61 15.60
N LYS A 243 -31.19 -3.85 14.51
CA LYS A 243 -31.49 -4.36 13.16
C LYS A 243 -30.40 -5.26 12.57
N ASN A 244 -29.14 -5.12 13.00
CA ASN A 244 -28.00 -5.86 12.48
C ASN A 244 -27.04 -6.24 13.61
N GLU A 245 -26.96 -7.54 13.93
CA GLU A 245 -26.07 -8.04 14.97
C GLU A 245 -24.67 -8.36 14.40
N PRO A 246 -23.59 -7.89 15.05
CA PRO A 246 -22.24 -8.31 14.71
C PRO A 246 -22.00 -9.78 15.09
N GLY A 247 -21.41 -10.54 14.18
CA GLY A 247 -21.02 -11.92 14.41
C GLY A 247 -19.90 -12.06 15.46
N PRO A 248 -19.73 -13.26 16.02
CA PRO A 248 -18.71 -13.54 17.04
C PRO A 248 -17.28 -13.46 16.48
N GLY A 249 -16.30 -13.42 17.39
CA GLY A 249 -14.87 -13.44 17.05
C GLY A 249 -14.23 -12.06 16.89
N ARG A 250 -13.04 -12.03 16.26
CA ARG A 250 -12.21 -10.83 16.18
C ARG A 250 -12.62 -9.84 15.08
N GLY A 251 -13.42 -10.26 14.09
CA GLY A 251 -13.64 -9.44 12.89
C GLY A 251 -12.38 -9.24 12.05
N GLU A 252 -12.40 -8.25 11.16
CA GLU A 252 -11.35 -7.97 10.17
C GLU A 252 -10.77 -6.57 10.37
N SER A 253 -9.44 -6.40 10.27
CA SER A 253 -8.82 -5.07 10.30
C SER A 253 -9.11 -4.30 9.01
N LEU A 254 -8.99 -2.97 9.01
CA LEU A 254 -9.08 -2.19 7.78
C LEU A 254 -7.99 -2.62 6.79
N ALA A 255 -6.79 -2.98 7.27
CA ALA A 255 -5.71 -3.48 6.42
C ALA A 255 -6.13 -4.76 5.67
N ASP A 256 -6.79 -5.70 6.36
CA ASP A 256 -7.29 -6.94 5.78
C ASP A 256 -8.50 -6.69 4.88
N VAL A 257 -9.40 -5.79 5.28
CA VAL A 257 -10.53 -5.34 4.45
C VAL A 257 -10.04 -4.79 3.10
N LEU A 258 -9.01 -3.94 3.10
CA LEU A 258 -8.44 -3.40 1.85
C LEU A 258 -7.81 -4.50 0.98
N ARG A 259 -7.20 -5.54 1.59
CA ARG A 259 -6.60 -6.68 0.89
C ARG A 259 -7.66 -7.62 0.31
N GLU A 260 -8.67 -7.97 1.09
CA GLU A 260 -9.56 -9.10 0.80
C GLU A 260 -10.93 -8.70 0.26
N PHE A 261 -11.39 -7.47 0.50
CA PHE A 261 -12.74 -7.03 0.13
C PHE A 261 -12.70 -6.04 -1.04
N ARG A 262 -13.72 -6.13 -1.90
CA ARG A 262 -13.83 -5.26 -3.07
C ARG A 262 -14.51 -3.96 -2.66
N LEU A 263 -13.72 -2.88 -2.57
CA LEU A 263 -14.26 -1.53 -2.37
C LEU A 263 -14.49 -0.86 -3.73
N LEU A 264 -15.75 -0.56 -4.04
CA LEU A 264 -16.12 0.28 -5.18
C LEU A 264 -15.79 1.76 -4.88
N PRO A 265 -15.68 2.64 -5.89
CA PRO A 265 -15.46 4.08 -5.68
C PRO A 265 -16.40 4.71 -4.63
N LYS A 266 -17.68 4.29 -4.64
CA LYS A 266 -18.68 4.68 -3.63
C LYS A 266 -18.26 4.28 -2.21
N ASP A 267 -17.87 3.03 -2.01
CA ASP A 267 -17.50 2.48 -0.69
C ASP A 267 -16.26 3.18 -0.14
N LYS A 268 -15.27 3.45 -1.02
CA LYS A 268 -14.06 4.20 -0.67
C LYS A 268 -14.38 5.60 -0.16
N ILE A 269 -15.26 6.31 -0.86
CA ILE A 269 -15.65 7.69 -0.50
C ILE A 269 -16.43 7.71 0.81
N ILE A 270 -17.39 6.81 0.98
CA ILE A 270 -18.22 6.76 2.20
C ILE A 270 -17.36 6.37 3.41
N LEU A 271 -16.47 5.39 3.25
CA LEU A 271 -15.56 4.98 4.31
C LEU A 271 -14.58 6.10 4.68
N ALA A 272 -13.97 6.75 3.68
CA ALA A 272 -13.09 7.89 3.86
C ALA A 272 -13.79 9.06 4.58
N TYR A 273 -15.01 9.40 4.15
CA TYR A 273 -15.83 10.43 4.80
C TYR A 273 -16.12 10.06 6.26
N THR A 274 -16.57 8.82 6.52
CA THR A 274 -16.91 8.34 7.87
C THR A 274 -15.73 8.45 8.82
N ILE A 275 -14.57 7.95 8.41
CA ILE A 275 -13.35 8.01 9.23
C ILE A 275 -12.91 9.47 9.41
N ALA A 276 -12.92 10.31 8.36
CA ALA A 276 -12.53 11.71 8.46
C ALA A 276 -13.48 12.52 9.37
N GLN A 277 -14.79 12.27 9.30
CA GLN A 277 -15.80 12.89 10.16
C GLN A 277 -15.55 12.51 11.63
N ALA A 278 -15.38 11.22 11.93
CA ALA A 278 -15.05 10.77 13.28
C ALA A 278 -13.72 11.35 13.78
N TYR A 279 -12.70 11.39 12.93
CA TYR A 279 -11.40 11.99 13.26
C TYR A 279 -11.54 13.48 13.62
N HIS A 280 -12.37 14.23 12.88
CA HIS A 280 -12.68 15.62 13.19
C HIS A 280 -13.51 15.78 14.48
N HIS A 281 -14.45 14.87 14.72
CA HIS A 281 -15.30 14.88 15.91
C HIS A 281 -14.47 14.67 17.18
N PHE A 282 -13.53 13.72 17.15
CA PHE A 282 -12.69 13.35 18.28
C PHE A 282 -11.31 14.04 18.33
N TYR A 283 -11.05 15.03 17.47
CA TYR A 283 -9.71 15.62 17.25
C TYR A 283 -9.05 16.17 18.53
N ASP A 284 -9.84 16.69 19.47
CA ASP A 284 -9.38 17.29 20.73
C ASP A 284 -9.62 16.39 21.95
N SER A 285 -9.81 15.09 21.72
CA SER A 285 -10.09 14.11 22.77
C SER A 285 -8.93 13.14 23.00
N ASP A 286 -9.02 12.34 24.07
CA ASP A 286 -8.02 11.32 24.40
C ASP A 286 -7.94 10.17 23.40
N LEU A 287 -8.92 10.04 22.49
CA LEU A 287 -8.87 9.11 21.35
C LEU A 287 -7.73 9.41 20.38
N MET A 288 -7.17 10.61 20.44
CA MET A 288 -6.01 11.01 19.64
C MET A 288 -4.68 10.70 20.32
N ARG A 289 -4.69 10.06 21.50
CA ARG A 289 -3.47 9.50 22.13
C ARG A 289 -2.94 8.31 21.34
N ILE A 290 -3.82 7.52 20.73
CA ILE A 290 -3.44 6.42 19.83
C ILE A 290 -3.34 6.93 18.39
N LYS A 291 -2.31 6.48 17.67
CA LYS A 291 -2.22 6.70 16.23
C LYS A 291 -3.26 5.85 15.51
N TRP A 292 -4.18 6.50 14.78
CA TRP A 292 -5.16 5.80 13.97
C TRP A 292 -4.46 5.22 12.73
N THR A 293 -4.49 3.89 12.60
CA THR A 293 -3.93 3.15 11.46
C THR A 293 -4.91 2.10 10.98
N SER A 294 -4.67 1.55 9.78
CA SER A 294 -5.52 0.50 9.21
C SER A 294 -5.52 -0.80 10.04
N GLU A 295 -4.55 -0.99 10.93
CA GLU A 295 -4.49 -2.11 11.88
C GLU A 295 -5.35 -1.87 13.15
N LYS A 296 -5.73 -0.62 13.42
CA LYS A 296 -6.48 -0.20 14.62
C LYS A 296 -7.96 0.05 14.36
N ILE A 297 -8.35 0.16 13.09
CA ILE A 297 -9.74 0.26 12.65
C ILE A 297 -10.20 -1.13 12.21
N TRP A 298 -11.33 -1.59 12.72
CA TRP A 298 -11.85 -2.95 12.54
C TRP A 298 -13.29 -2.95 12.04
N PHE A 299 -13.68 -4.05 11.42
CA PHE A 299 -15.02 -4.29 10.89
C PHE A 299 -15.54 -5.63 11.42
N MET A 300 -16.85 -5.68 11.67
CA MET A 300 -17.50 -6.90 12.16
C MET A 300 -18.26 -7.59 11.01
N PRO A 301 -18.11 -8.91 10.83
CA PRO A 301 -18.98 -9.67 9.93
C PRO A 301 -20.42 -9.71 10.47
N PRO A 302 -21.41 -9.93 9.60
CA PRO A 302 -22.74 -10.36 10.03
C PRO A 302 -22.69 -11.73 10.73
N THR A 303 -23.74 -12.06 11.50
CA THR A 303 -23.87 -13.36 12.17
C THR A 303 -23.85 -14.54 11.19
N GLU A 304 -24.39 -14.35 9.97
CA GLU A 304 -24.35 -15.34 8.89
C GLU A 304 -23.20 -15.04 7.93
N ASP A 305 -22.24 -15.96 7.77
CA ASP A 305 -21.15 -15.80 6.80
C ASP A 305 -21.66 -15.97 5.37
N ASN A 306 -21.94 -14.84 4.72
CA ASN A 306 -22.32 -14.75 3.32
C ASN A 306 -21.19 -14.14 2.44
N GLY A 307 -19.96 -14.03 2.98
CA GLY A 307 -18.86 -13.35 2.31
C GLY A 307 -19.01 -11.83 2.22
N GLU A 308 -19.92 -11.23 3.01
CA GLU A 308 -20.09 -9.78 3.14
C GLU A 308 -19.64 -9.33 4.54
N ILE A 309 -19.30 -8.04 4.65
CA ILE A 309 -18.99 -7.40 5.92
C ILE A 309 -19.65 -6.02 5.96
N PHE A 310 -20.12 -5.60 7.13
CA PHE A 310 -20.67 -4.27 7.30
C PHE A 310 -19.58 -3.23 7.03
N LEU A 311 -19.86 -2.21 6.21
CA LEU A 311 -19.00 -1.04 6.04
C LEU A 311 -19.13 -0.10 7.25
N ARG A 312 -18.93 -0.67 8.45
CA ARG A 312 -19.06 0.00 9.74
C ARG A 312 -17.72 -0.08 10.47
N PRO A 313 -16.90 0.97 10.39
CA PRO A 313 -15.58 0.97 11.02
C PRO A 313 -15.68 1.21 12.52
N TYR A 314 -14.88 0.46 13.28
CA TYR A 314 -14.74 0.61 14.72
C TYR A 314 -13.27 0.79 15.14
N LEU A 315 -12.99 1.68 16.09
CA LEU A 315 -11.66 1.86 16.66
C LEU A 315 -11.49 1.01 17.92
N ILE A 316 -10.36 0.31 18.06
CA ILE A 316 -10.10 -0.54 19.23
C ILE A 316 -9.77 0.25 20.51
N PHE A 317 -10.15 -0.31 21.67
CA PHE A 317 -9.83 0.15 23.03
C PHE A 317 -8.88 -0.86 23.74
N PRO A 318 -7.98 -0.47 24.67
CA PRO A 318 -7.71 0.88 25.21
C PRO A 318 -6.91 1.79 24.28
N PHE A 319 -7.03 3.10 24.51
CA PHE A 319 -6.49 4.15 23.65
C PHE A 319 -5.04 4.52 24.01
N GLY A 320 -4.08 3.65 23.69
CA GLY A 320 -2.64 3.92 23.94
C GLY A 320 -2.29 4.09 25.42
N THR A 321 -1.04 4.45 25.72
CA THR A 321 -0.56 4.71 27.09
C THR A 321 -0.54 6.21 27.36
N ARG A 322 -0.88 6.63 28.60
CA ARG A 322 -0.81 8.04 29.02
C ARG A 322 0.59 8.66 28.84
N ASP A 323 1.62 7.82 28.82
CA ASP A 323 3.03 8.25 28.85
C ASP A 323 3.64 8.60 27.48
N ASP A 324 2.98 8.31 26.34
CA ASP A 324 3.52 8.59 24.99
C ASP A 324 2.38 8.84 23.96
N PRO A 325 1.64 9.96 24.06
CA PRO A 325 0.53 10.26 23.15
C PRO A 325 1.02 10.70 21.77
N GLU A 326 0.23 10.43 20.72
CA GLU A 326 0.49 10.98 19.38
C GLU A 326 0.36 12.51 19.40
N GLU A 327 1.49 13.20 19.18
CA GLU A 327 1.56 14.66 19.17
C GLU A 327 0.79 15.25 17.98
N ASP A 328 0.04 16.32 18.24
CA ASP A 328 -0.69 17.05 17.20
C ASP A 328 0.25 17.90 16.32
N PHE A 329 1.30 18.46 16.92
CA PHE A 329 2.30 19.29 16.27
C PHE A 329 3.68 19.11 16.90
N VAL A 330 4.70 18.90 16.05
CA VAL A 330 6.10 18.74 16.46
C VAL A 330 6.93 19.86 15.83
N ASP A 331 7.46 20.75 16.67
CA ASP A 331 8.33 21.86 16.23
C ASP A 331 9.78 21.40 16.02
N ASP A 332 10.00 20.58 14.99
CA ASP A 332 11.34 20.20 14.55
C ASP A 332 11.54 20.57 13.08
N ALA A 333 12.52 21.43 12.80
CA ALA A 333 12.84 21.88 11.45
C ALA A 333 13.34 20.76 10.52
N ARG A 334 13.73 19.60 11.07
CA ARG A 334 14.14 18.42 10.30
C ARG A 334 12.96 17.60 9.80
N LEU A 335 11.75 17.79 10.35
CA LEU A 335 10.55 17.11 9.89
C LEU A 335 10.02 17.77 8.61
N VAL A 336 9.75 16.96 7.58
CA VAL A 336 9.11 17.43 6.35
C VAL A 336 7.64 17.77 6.61
N HIS A 337 7.00 17.01 7.51
CA HIS A 337 5.62 17.20 7.93
C HIS A 337 5.55 17.29 9.46
N GLN A 338 5.20 18.47 9.98
CA GLN A 338 5.21 18.77 11.42
C GLN A 338 3.91 18.41 12.15
N HIS A 339 2.92 17.84 11.46
CA HIS A 339 1.60 17.49 12.03
C HIS A 339 1.34 15.98 11.92
N PRO A 340 1.78 15.15 12.89
CA PRO A 340 1.67 13.69 12.81
C PRO A 340 0.23 13.19 12.64
N ARG A 341 -0.71 13.76 13.40
CA ARG A 341 -2.15 13.44 13.31
C ARG A 341 -2.73 13.64 11.91
N ILE A 342 -2.44 14.77 11.28
CA ILE A 342 -2.92 15.09 9.92
C ILE A 342 -2.28 14.17 8.87
N LEU A 343 -1.00 13.82 9.03
CA LEU A 343 -0.33 12.87 8.14
C LEU A 343 -0.91 11.45 8.29
N ALA A 344 -1.22 11.02 9.52
CA ALA A 344 -1.80 9.71 9.79
C ALA A 344 -3.15 9.53 9.09
N ILE A 345 -4.06 10.50 9.22
CA ILE A 345 -5.34 10.45 8.50
C ILE A 345 -5.16 10.57 6.98
N GLY A 346 -4.23 11.40 6.49
CA GLY A 346 -3.91 11.45 5.05
C GLY A 346 -3.42 10.11 4.49
N THR A 347 -2.65 9.37 5.29
CA THR A 347 -2.17 8.03 4.95
C THR A 347 -3.33 7.02 4.92
N LEU A 348 -4.21 7.03 5.92
CA LEU A 348 -5.42 6.20 5.94
C LEU A 348 -6.31 6.45 4.70
N LEU A 349 -6.52 7.72 4.34
CA LEU A 349 -7.31 8.08 3.16
C LEU A 349 -6.67 7.58 1.86
N LEU A 350 -5.33 7.61 1.75
CA LEU A 350 -4.60 6.98 0.65
C LEU A 350 -4.78 5.46 0.62
N GLU A 351 -4.68 4.79 1.76
CA GLU A 351 -4.87 3.34 1.86
C GLU A 351 -6.26 2.93 1.34
N ILE A 352 -7.30 3.66 1.76
CA ILE A 352 -8.68 3.46 1.31
C ILE A 352 -8.81 3.72 -0.19
N GLY A 353 -8.27 4.85 -0.67
CA GLY A 353 -8.31 5.22 -2.08
C GLY A 353 -7.65 4.18 -3.00
N LEU A 354 -6.46 3.71 -2.62
CA LEU A 354 -5.70 2.70 -3.36
C LEU A 354 -6.17 1.26 -3.10
N SER A 355 -7.03 1.04 -2.11
CA SER A 355 -7.42 -0.30 -1.63
C SER A 355 -6.21 -1.17 -1.30
N LYS A 356 -5.24 -0.57 -0.60
CA LYS A 356 -3.97 -1.19 -0.25
C LYS A 356 -3.44 -0.63 1.07
N PRO A 357 -3.05 -1.49 2.03
CA PRO A 357 -2.51 -1.01 3.29
C PRO A 357 -1.10 -0.42 3.13
N PHE A 358 -0.81 0.62 3.90
CA PHE A 358 0.41 1.41 3.89
C PHE A 358 1.57 0.60 4.46
N GLN A 359 2.71 0.67 3.79
CA GLN A 359 3.91 -0.08 4.18
C GLN A 359 4.97 0.89 4.70
N SER A 360 4.96 1.11 6.02
CA SER A 360 6.00 1.86 6.72
C SER A 360 7.31 1.09 6.72
N ILE A 361 8.44 1.78 6.50
CA ILE A 361 9.78 1.17 6.50
C ILE A 361 10.49 1.58 7.79
N PRO A 362 10.84 0.66 8.71
CA PRO A 362 11.49 0.99 9.98
C PRO A 362 12.77 1.81 9.80
N GLN A 363 12.89 2.89 10.57
CA GLN A 363 14.05 3.78 10.58
C GLN A 363 14.70 3.85 11.96
N ARG A 364 15.95 4.31 12.00
CA ARG A 364 16.77 4.34 13.22
C ARG A 364 16.25 5.30 14.30
N ASN A 365 15.45 6.29 13.94
CA ASN A 365 14.89 7.28 14.89
C ASN A 365 13.53 7.79 14.40
N ARG A 366 12.76 8.40 15.33
CA ARG A 366 11.39 8.90 15.09
C ARG A 366 11.30 9.93 13.95
N ILE A 367 12.29 10.82 13.82
CA ILE A 367 12.31 11.87 12.78
C ILE A 367 12.53 11.26 11.40
N SER A 368 13.53 10.38 11.28
CA SER A 368 13.79 9.63 10.04
C SER A 368 12.60 8.77 9.66
N GLN A 369 11.91 8.15 10.63
CA GLN A 369 10.68 7.40 10.41
C GLN A 369 9.59 8.29 9.79
N ALA A 370 9.26 9.40 10.45
CA ALA A 370 8.22 10.32 9.97
C ALA A 370 8.52 10.88 8.58
N ASN A 371 9.78 11.23 8.28
CA ASN A 371 10.19 11.69 6.95
C ASN A 371 10.15 10.59 5.89
N CYS A 372 10.48 9.34 6.26
CA CYS A 372 10.37 8.21 5.37
C CYS A 372 8.90 7.94 5.02
N ASP A 373 8.03 7.87 6.03
CA ASP A 373 6.60 7.65 5.86
C ASP A 373 5.97 8.76 5.01
N HIS A 374 6.32 10.03 5.28
CA HIS A 374 5.89 11.17 4.45
C HIS A 374 6.30 11.01 2.99
N LYS A 375 7.56 10.63 2.72
CA LYS A 375 8.06 10.43 1.36
C LYS A 375 7.34 9.28 0.65
N ILE A 376 7.04 8.19 1.35
CA ILE A 376 6.27 7.07 0.81
C ILE A 376 4.85 7.54 0.48
N ALA A 377 4.19 8.23 1.41
CA ALA A 377 2.85 8.78 1.22
C ALA A 377 2.78 9.77 0.03
N ASP A 378 3.76 10.67 -0.10
CA ASP A 378 3.83 11.60 -1.24
C ASP A 378 3.99 10.88 -2.59
N ASN A 379 4.79 9.82 -2.65
CA ASN A 379 4.92 8.99 -3.85
C ASN A 379 3.63 8.22 -4.16
N TRP A 380 2.97 7.69 -3.13
CA TRP A 380 1.67 7.03 -3.29
C TRP A 380 0.61 8.01 -3.80
N LEU A 381 0.60 9.25 -3.31
CA LEU A 381 -0.28 10.31 -3.78
C LEU A 381 -0.07 10.63 -5.27
N LYS A 382 1.19 10.70 -5.73
CA LYS A 382 1.50 10.89 -7.17
C LYS A 382 0.87 9.78 -8.02
N ASN A 383 1.13 8.53 -7.66
CA ASN A 383 0.56 7.37 -8.36
C ASN A 383 -0.97 7.36 -8.26
N PHE A 384 -1.54 7.71 -7.10
CA PHE A 384 -2.98 7.72 -6.87
C PHE A 384 -3.71 8.74 -7.75
N LYS A 385 -3.10 9.90 -8.02
CA LYS A 385 -3.65 10.91 -8.92
C LYS A 385 -3.75 10.42 -10.38
N GLU A 386 -2.87 9.51 -10.80
CA GLU A 386 -2.87 8.92 -12.14
C GLU A 386 -3.93 7.80 -12.30
N VAL A 387 -4.45 7.26 -11.19
CA VAL A 387 -5.48 6.19 -11.23
C VAL A 387 -6.85 6.80 -11.53
N GLU A 388 -7.46 6.39 -12.64
CA GLU A 388 -8.84 6.72 -12.98
C GLU A 388 -9.83 5.82 -12.21
N TRP A 389 -10.93 6.39 -11.72
CA TRP A 389 -12.03 5.65 -11.11
C TRP A 389 -13.24 5.67 -12.04
N ASP A 390 -13.58 4.50 -12.59
CA ASP A 390 -14.72 4.36 -13.50
C ASP A 390 -16.01 4.91 -12.88
N GLY A 391 -16.67 5.84 -13.60
CA GLY A 391 -17.96 6.39 -13.22
C GLY A 391 -17.96 7.59 -12.26
N LEU A 392 -16.79 8.10 -11.85
CA LEU A 392 -16.70 9.31 -11.00
C LEU A 392 -16.03 10.48 -11.73
N LYS A 393 -16.81 11.52 -12.07
CA LYS A 393 -16.29 12.72 -12.76
C LYS A 393 -15.41 13.61 -11.89
N ASP A 394 -15.63 13.63 -10.57
CA ASP A 394 -15.01 14.58 -9.65
C ASP A 394 -14.01 13.94 -8.66
N LYS A 395 -13.29 12.89 -9.08
CA LYS A 395 -12.23 12.25 -8.25
C LYS A 395 -11.19 13.27 -7.77
N SER A 396 -10.97 14.34 -8.52
CA SER A 396 -10.07 15.45 -8.15
C SER A 396 -10.39 16.07 -6.78
N ILE A 397 -11.65 16.06 -6.35
CA ILE A 397 -12.05 16.53 -5.01
C ILE A 397 -11.44 15.64 -3.92
N PHE A 398 -11.45 14.32 -4.13
CA PHE A 398 -10.85 13.34 -3.23
C PHE A 398 -9.32 13.46 -3.23
N ASP A 399 -8.73 13.66 -4.41
CA ASP A 399 -7.28 13.84 -4.57
C ASP A 399 -6.78 15.08 -3.80
N LYS A 400 -7.52 16.20 -3.87
CA LYS A 400 -7.21 17.44 -3.14
C LYS A 400 -7.33 17.27 -1.63
N ALA A 401 -8.33 16.53 -1.15
CA ALA A 401 -8.49 16.26 0.28
C ALA A 401 -7.29 15.50 0.85
N ILE A 402 -6.76 14.51 0.11
CA ILE A 402 -5.56 13.77 0.51
C ILE A 402 -4.30 14.62 0.38
N GLU A 403 -4.18 15.38 -0.72
CA GLU A 403 -3.04 16.26 -0.95
C GLU A 403 -2.89 17.30 0.16
N TYR A 404 -4.01 17.85 0.65
CA TYR A 404 -4.02 18.73 1.82
C TYR A 404 -3.34 18.09 3.04
N CYS A 405 -3.68 16.83 3.35
CA CYS A 405 -3.12 16.12 4.49
C CYS A 405 -1.62 15.77 4.35
N ILE A 406 -1.11 15.59 3.13
CA ILE A 406 0.26 15.11 2.89
C ILE A 406 1.22 16.25 2.57
N ARG A 407 0.80 17.23 1.77
CA ARG A 407 1.69 18.29 1.25
C ARG A 407 1.46 19.64 1.91
N GLU A 408 0.21 19.97 2.24
CA GLU A 408 -0.14 21.32 2.71
C GLU A 408 0.01 21.53 4.23
N GLY A 409 0.61 20.58 4.94
CA GLY A 409 1.00 20.73 6.35
C GLY A 409 1.89 21.95 6.64
N LYS A 410 2.53 22.55 5.62
CA LYS A 410 3.32 23.79 5.72
C LYS A 410 2.46 25.06 5.88
N MET A 411 1.18 25.05 5.47
CA MET A 411 0.26 26.21 5.51
C MET A 411 -0.52 26.31 6.85
N LEU A 412 -0.17 25.48 7.82
CA LEU A 412 -0.79 25.43 9.16
C LEU A 412 -0.04 26.30 10.19
N VAL A 413 1.14 26.85 9.83
CA VAL A 413 1.92 27.73 10.70
C VAL A 413 1.65 29.19 10.31
N GLU A 414 0.84 29.90 11.08
CA GLU A 414 1.02 31.34 11.19
C GLU A 414 2.33 31.55 11.95
N ARG A 415 3.43 31.82 11.24
CA ARG A 415 4.63 32.34 11.92
C ARG A 415 4.21 33.68 12.54
N GLN A 416 3.83 33.67 13.81
CA GLN A 416 3.73 34.89 14.59
C GLN A 416 5.11 35.56 14.49
N LYS A 417 5.20 36.61 13.68
CA LYS A 417 6.30 37.58 13.76
C LYS A 417 6.22 38.19 15.17
N LYS A 418 6.89 37.59 16.14
CA LYS A 418 7.21 38.20 17.43
C LYS A 418 8.71 38.10 17.67
N LEU A 419 9.46 38.92 16.92
CA LEU A 419 10.58 39.61 17.57
C LEU A 419 9.94 40.75 18.39
N GLY A 420 9.63 40.47 19.65
CA GLY A 420 9.37 41.48 20.67
C GLY A 420 10.44 41.38 21.75
N PRO A 421 10.85 42.48 22.41
CA PRO A 421 12.00 42.49 23.29
C PRO A 421 11.76 41.60 24.51
N VAL A 422 12.82 40.92 24.93
CA VAL A 422 12.90 40.16 26.18
C VAL A 422 12.49 41.07 27.35
N GLY A 423 11.37 40.76 27.99
CA GLY A 423 10.86 41.56 29.11
C GLY A 423 9.79 40.85 29.93
N LYS A 424 10.19 40.43 31.14
CA LYS A 424 9.42 39.99 32.32
C LYS A 424 8.69 38.65 32.26
N ALA A 425 9.14 37.76 33.15
CA ALA A 425 8.48 36.53 33.56
C ALA A 425 7.07 36.83 34.11
N THR A 426 6.07 36.45 33.33
CA THR A 426 4.69 36.22 33.78
C THR A 426 4.30 34.84 33.27
N ASP A 427 3.51 34.10 34.05
CA ASP A 427 3.18 32.68 33.94
C ASP A 427 3.17 32.13 32.50
N SER A 428 4.29 31.52 32.10
CA SER A 428 4.52 31.02 30.74
C SER A 428 3.76 29.72 30.45
N SER A 429 3.39 28.94 31.47
CA SER A 429 2.73 27.64 31.29
C SER A 429 1.28 27.78 30.83
N ALA A 430 0.49 28.66 31.45
CA ALA A 430 -0.91 28.90 31.08
C ALA A 430 -1.03 29.49 29.66
N LYS A 431 -0.10 30.38 29.29
CA LYS A 431 -0.05 30.99 27.96
C LYS A 431 0.33 29.98 26.87
N THR A 432 1.29 29.08 27.17
CA THR A 432 1.70 28.01 26.25
C THR A 432 0.59 26.97 26.05
N LEU A 433 -0.21 26.67 27.08
CA LEU A 433 -1.38 25.78 26.98
C LEU A 433 -2.49 26.38 26.12
N LEU A 434 -2.85 27.64 26.36
CA LEU A 434 -3.83 28.38 25.55
C LEU A 434 -3.40 28.48 24.08
N ASP A 435 -2.12 28.74 23.81
CA ASP A 435 -1.57 28.78 22.45
C ASP A 435 -1.62 27.40 21.77
N LYS A 436 -1.44 26.30 22.53
CA LYS A 436 -1.60 24.92 22.02
C LYS A 436 -3.05 24.60 21.69
N GLU A 437 -4.00 24.92 22.57
CA GLU A 437 -5.45 24.70 22.37
C GLU A 437 -5.98 25.50 21.16
N GLN A 438 -5.61 26.77 21.04
CA GLN A 438 -5.97 27.57 19.86
C GLN A 438 -5.40 26.98 18.56
N GLY A 439 -4.20 26.43 18.61
CA GLY A 439 -3.59 25.72 17.48
C GLY A 439 -4.37 24.46 17.08
N ILE A 440 -4.81 23.66 18.05
CA ILE A 440 -5.61 22.45 17.83
C ILE A 440 -6.96 22.82 17.18
N LEU A 441 -7.67 23.81 17.73
CA LEU A 441 -8.95 24.28 17.19
C LEU A 441 -8.81 24.83 15.76
N ALA A 442 -7.75 25.59 15.48
CA ALA A 442 -7.49 26.10 14.13
C ALA A 442 -7.23 24.98 13.12
N ARG A 443 -6.45 23.95 13.50
CA ARG A 443 -6.21 22.78 12.66
C ARG A 443 -7.46 21.94 12.45
N ARG A 444 -8.24 21.70 13.50
CA ARG A 444 -9.55 21.03 13.43
C ARG A 444 -10.48 21.73 12.43
N LYS A 445 -10.60 23.06 12.50
CA LYS A 445 -11.42 23.86 11.57
C LYS A 445 -10.93 23.74 10.12
N LYS A 446 -9.60 23.84 9.90
CA LYS A 446 -9.02 23.71 8.55
C LYS A 446 -9.16 22.28 7.99
N PHE A 447 -9.00 21.25 8.83
CA PHE A 447 -9.20 19.86 8.47
C PHE A 447 -10.66 19.62 8.03
N TYR A 448 -11.64 20.15 8.76
CA TYR A 448 -13.05 20.08 8.34
C TYR A 448 -13.27 20.71 6.97
N LYS A 449 -12.76 21.94 6.76
CA LYS A 449 -12.94 22.70 5.52
C LYS A 449 -12.36 21.97 4.31
N ASN A 450 -11.14 21.42 4.43
CA ASN A 450 -10.37 20.90 3.29
C ASN A 450 -10.48 19.39 3.10
N VAL A 451 -10.95 18.63 4.09
CA VAL A 451 -11.01 17.17 4.03
C VAL A 451 -12.43 16.67 4.24
N VAL A 452 -13.01 16.94 5.42
CA VAL A 452 -14.31 16.36 5.81
C VAL A 452 -15.43 16.85 4.89
N ARG A 453 -15.55 18.17 4.69
CA ARG A 453 -16.58 18.78 3.85
C ARG A 453 -16.50 18.32 2.39
N PRO A 454 -15.31 18.29 1.75
CA PRO A 454 -15.16 17.73 0.41
C PRO A 454 -15.58 16.26 0.28
N LEU A 455 -15.17 15.41 1.23
CA LEU A 455 -15.55 14.00 1.23
C LEU A 455 -17.05 13.81 1.48
N LYS A 456 -17.66 14.62 2.36
CA LYS A 456 -19.10 14.67 2.59
C LYS A 456 -19.86 15.00 1.31
N TYR A 457 -19.40 16.01 0.55
CA TYR A 457 -19.99 16.38 -0.73
C TYR A 457 -20.00 15.23 -1.73
N LEU A 458 -18.86 14.53 -1.87
CA LEU A 458 -18.77 13.37 -2.75
C LEU A 458 -19.71 12.23 -2.30
N ALA A 459 -19.81 11.98 -1.00
CA ALA A 459 -20.66 10.92 -0.46
C ALA A 459 -22.16 11.23 -0.66
N GLU A 460 -22.61 12.42 -0.29
CA GLU A 460 -24.03 12.81 -0.33
C GLU A 460 -24.49 13.15 -1.75
N THR A 461 -23.76 14.01 -2.46
CA THR A 461 -24.16 14.51 -3.79
C THR A 461 -23.81 13.51 -4.89
N GLY A 462 -22.64 12.87 -4.79
CA GLY A 462 -22.18 11.90 -5.80
C GLY A 462 -22.92 10.57 -5.73
N PHE A 463 -23.27 10.09 -4.53
CA PHE A 463 -23.81 8.73 -4.33
C PHE A 463 -25.09 8.65 -3.51
N GLY A 464 -25.69 9.78 -3.12
CA GLY A 464 -26.95 9.81 -2.36
C GLY A 464 -26.84 9.17 -0.98
N TYR A 465 -25.64 9.14 -0.38
CA TYR A 465 -25.45 8.53 0.94
C TYR A 465 -26.19 9.32 2.02
N LYS A 466 -26.87 8.61 2.92
CA LYS A 466 -27.47 9.16 4.13
C LYS A 466 -26.78 8.53 5.33
N ILE A 467 -26.45 9.35 6.32
CA ILE A 467 -25.84 8.92 7.58
C ILE A 467 -26.75 7.86 8.23
N GLY A 468 -26.16 6.80 8.79
CA GLY A 468 -26.87 5.69 9.43
C GLY A 468 -27.30 4.55 8.51
N ASN A 469 -27.17 4.67 7.18
CA ASN A 469 -27.46 3.55 6.28
C ASN A 469 -26.44 2.42 6.44
N THR A 470 -26.93 1.20 6.68
CA THR A 470 -26.07 0.01 6.71
C THR A 470 -25.67 -0.37 5.28
N LEU A 471 -24.37 -0.38 5.02
CA LEU A 471 -23.79 -0.79 3.74
C LEU A 471 -22.97 -2.07 3.94
N TYR A 472 -22.88 -2.86 2.88
CA TYR A 472 -22.13 -4.11 2.86
C TYR A 472 -21.08 -4.04 1.76
N ILE A 473 -19.88 -4.53 2.04
CA ILE A 473 -18.87 -4.78 1.02
C ILE A 473 -18.67 -6.29 0.90
N ARG A 474 -18.45 -6.74 -0.34
CA ARG A 474 -18.27 -8.15 -0.65
C ARG A 474 -16.80 -8.50 -0.66
N ARG A 475 -16.48 -9.68 -0.15
CA ARG A 475 -15.15 -10.27 -0.35
C ARG A 475 -14.87 -10.30 -1.84
N LYS A 476 -13.64 -9.97 -2.25
CA LYS A 476 -13.21 -10.12 -3.65
C LYS A 476 -13.53 -11.56 -4.03
N PRO A 477 -14.16 -11.83 -5.21
CA PRO A 477 -14.35 -13.19 -5.65
C PRO A 477 -12.99 -13.83 -5.57
N ARG A 478 -12.86 -14.84 -4.71
CA ARG A 478 -11.63 -15.64 -4.65
C ARG A 478 -11.43 -16.07 -6.09
N ALA A 479 -10.39 -15.56 -6.75
CA ALA A 479 -9.83 -16.29 -7.90
C ALA A 479 -9.70 -17.70 -7.35
N VAL A 480 -10.49 -18.63 -7.91
CA VAL A 480 -10.82 -19.95 -7.35
C VAL A 480 -9.85 -20.30 -6.24
N PRO A 481 -10.27 -20.33 -4.96
CA PRO A 481 -9.34 -20.59 -3.88
C PRO A 481 -8.67 -21.91 -4.20
N LEU A 482 -7.38 -21.82 -4.52
CA LEU A 482 -6.51 -22.96 -4.53
C LEU A 482 -6.26 -23.26 -3.04
N ASP A 483 -7.23 -23.99 -2.50
CA ASP A 483 -7.40 -24.75 -1.27
C ASP A 483 -6.65 -24.35 0.02
N THR A 484 -7.36 -24.42 1.15
CA THR A 484 -6.72 -24.61 2.47
C THR A 484 -5.98 -25.97 2.54
N GLU A 485 -6.40 -26.92 1.70
CA GLU A 485 -5.70 -28.17 1.38
C GLU A 485 -4.31 -27.91 0.77
N LEU A 486 -4.06 -26.72 0.25
CA LEU A 486 -2.90 -26.35 -0.54
C LEU A 486 -1.76 -25.78 0.28
N LEU A 487 -2.07 -25.01 1.33
CA LEU A 487 -1.06 -24.63 2.33
C LEU A 487 -0.60 -25.86 3.11
N ASP A 488 -1.52 -26.82 3.30
CA ASP A 488 -1.24 -28.14 3.85
C ASP A 488 -0.43 -29.01 2.86
N GLU A 489 -0.78 -29.04 1.57
CA GLU A 489 0.03 -29.70 0.53
C GLU A 489 1.42 -29.07 0.37
N LEU A 490 1.53 -27.74 0.40
CA LEU A 490 2.80 -27.02 0.33
C LEU A 490 3.66 -27.31 1.56
N SER A 491 3.04 -27.34 2.74
CA SER A 491 3.73 -27.70 3.99
C SER A 491 4.11 -29.17 4.03
N LYS A 492 3.27 -30.08 3.51
CA LYS A 492 3.54 -31.53 3.34
C LYS A 492 4.63 -31.79 2.29
N LEU A 493 4.65 -31.04 1.20
CA LEU A 493 5.64 -31.14 0.13
C LEU A 493 6.97 -30.56 0.58
N GLU A 494 6.96 -29.41 1.25
CA GLU A 494 8.12 -28.90 1.99
C GLU A 494 8.62 -29.97 2.97
N ALA A 495 7.76 -30.50 3.86
CA ALA A 495 8.11 -31.55 4.83
C ALA A 495 8.57 -32.86 4.17
N SER A 496 8.12 -33.17 2.95
CA SER A 496 8.55 -34.37 2.22
C SER A 496 10.05 -34.32 1.89
N PHE A 497 10.59 -33.12 1.58
CA PHE A 497 12.04 -32.90 1.44
C PHE A 497 12.80 -33.16 2.75
N HIS A 498 12.11 -33.21 3.90
CA HIS A 498 12.67 -33.39 5.24
C HIS A 498 12.53 -34.84 5.75
N SER A 499 11.82 -35.74 5.03
CA SER A 499 11.44 -37.07 5.54
C SER A 499 12.45 -38.22 5.28
N GLY A 500 13.58 -37.96 4.59
CA GLY A 500 14.52 -39.03 4.23
C GLY A 500 15.98 -38.60 4.13
N ASN A 501 16.87 -39.34 4.81
CA ASN A 501 18.33 -39.24 4.67
C ASN A 501 18.86 -39.86 3.36
N THR A 502 18.02 -40.45 2.51
CA THR A 502 18.42 -41.15 1.29
C THR A 502 17.79 -40.51 0.06
N VAL A 503 18.62 -39.84 -0.76
CA VAL A 503 18.20 -39.32 -2.07
C VAL A 503 17.91 -40.51 -2.99
N LYS A 504 16.68 -40.62 -3.49
CA LYS A 504 16.32 -41.58 -4.55
C LYS A 504 16.41 -40.91 -5.91
N ALA A 505 17.03 -41.59 -6.87
CA ALA A 505 17.17 -41.11 -8.25
C ALA A 505 15.84 -40.69 -8.89
N GLU A 506 14.77 -41.46 -8.62
CA GLU A 506 13.42 -41.23 -9.14
C GLU A 506 12.71 -40.00 -8.54
N GLU A 507 13.14 -39.56 -7.35
CA GLU A 507 12.52 -38.45 -6.62
C GLU A 507 13.23 -37.12 -6.92
N TRP A 508 14.53 -37.11 -7.26
CA TRP A 508 15.32 -35.88 -7.41
C TRP A 508 14.76 -34.89 -8.46
N LEU A 509 14.41 -35.37 -9.66
CA LEU A 509 13.80 -34.52 -10.69
C LEU A 509 12.39 -34.05 -10.29
N LYS A 510 11.63 -34.91 -9.61
CA LYS A 510 10.30 -34.59 -9.09
C LYS A 510 10.37 -33.50 -8.02
N ASP A 511 11.39 -33.54 -7.17
CA ASP A 511 11.63 -32.54 -6.14
C ASP A 511 11.97 -31.17 -6.74
N LEU A 512 12.80 -31.14 -7.79
CA LEU A 512 13.04 -29.91 -8.56
C LEU A 512 11.77 -29.35 -9.21
N ASN A 513 10.97 -30.21 -9.84
CA ASN A 513 9.69 -29.81 -10.41
C ASN A 513 8.75 -29.24 -9.34
N SER A 514 8.74 -29.85 -8.16
CA SER A 514 7.98 -29.40 -7.00
C SER A 514 8.41 -27.98 -6.58
N ILE A 515 9.71 -27.75 -6.38
CA ILE A 515 10.25 -26.41 -6.07
C ILE A 515 9.83 -25.38 -7.13
N GLY A 516 10.01 -25.67 -8.41
CA GLY A 516 9.62 -24.78 -9.51
C GLY A 516 8.11 -24.46 -9.52
N THR A 517 7.28 -25.46 -9.22
CA THR A 517 5.81 -25.30 -9.14
C THR A 517 5.39 -24.43 -7.96
N ILE A 518 6.01 -24.61 -6.79
CA ILE A 518 5.75 -23.80 -5.59
C ILE A 518 6.08 -22.32 -5.88
N ILE A 519 7.27 -22.05 -6.42
CA ILE A 519 7.72 -20.69 -6.73
C ILE A 519 6.76 -20.03 -7.72
N GLU A 520 6.37 -20.72 -8.78
CA GLU A 520 5.44 -20.15 -9.76
C GLU A 520 4.07 -19.85 -9.15
N ARG A 521 3.54 -20.76 -8.31
CA ARG A 521 2.28 -20.55 -7.61
C ARG A 521 2.35 -19.31 -6.71
N GLN A 522 3.45 -19.13 -5.99
CA GLN A 522 3.67 -17.93 -5.16
C GLN A 522 3.81 -16.67 -6.01
N ARG A 523 4.50 -16.72 -7.16
CA ARG A 523 4.61 -15.60 -8.12
C ARG A 523 3.24 -15.14 -8.61
N ARG A 524 2.37 -16.08 -9.00
CA ARG A 524 0.99 -15.77 -9.40
C ARG A 524 0.19 -15.13 -8.27
N THR A 525 0.29 -15.70 -7.07
CA THR A 525 -0.42 -15.20 -5.88
C THR A 525 -0.02 -13.77 -5.54
N HIS A 526 1.27 -13.43 -5.67
CA HIS A 526 1.81 -12.10 -5.38
C HIS A 526 1.82 -11.16 -6.60
N GLY A 527 1.25 -11.57 -7.73
CA GLY A 527 1.15 -10.75 -8.94
C GLY A 527 2.50 -10.44 -9.61
N VAL A 528 3.53 -11.28 -9.42
CA VAL A 528 4.83 -11.17 -10.09
C VAL A 528 4.69 -11.66 -11.52
N LYS A 529 4.75 -10.73 -12.49
CA LYS A 529 4.47 -10.99 -13.92
C LYS A 529 5.73 -11.09 -14.80
N THR A 530 6.93 -10.97 -14.24
CA THR A 530 8.17 -11.03 -15.03
C THR A 530 8.28 -12.39 -15.71
N ALA A 531 8.55 -12.44 -17.01
CA ALA A 531 8.81 -13.71 -17.69
C ALA A 531 10.29 -14.07 -17.54
N ILE A 532 10.59 -15.34 -17.27
CA ILE A 532 11.96 -15.87 -17.31
C ILE A 532 12.10 -16.66 -18.60
N ARG A 533 13.05 -16.26 -19.45
CA ARG A 533 13.21 -16.82 -20.80
C ARG A 533 14.43 -17.73 -20.88
N VAL A 534 14.21 -18.97 -21.28
CA VAL A 534 15.27 -19.97 -21.50
C VAL A 534 15.33 -20.33 -22.97
N ALA A 535 16.44 -20.02 -23.62
CA ALA A 535 16.73 -20.43 -24.98
C ALA A 535 17.50 -21.75 -24.99
N ILE A 536 17.05 -22.65 -25.85
CA ILE A 536 17.63 -23.98 -26.05
C ILE A 536 18.10 -24.04 -27.49
N LEU A 537 19.42 -24.09 -27.67
CA LEU A 537 20.06 -24.27 -28.98
C LEU A 537 20.38 -25.75 -29.10
N ASP A 538 19.68 -26.46 -29.97
CA ASP A 538 19.83 -27.92 -30.09
C ASP A 538 19.24 -28.44 -31.43
N THR A 539 18.79 -29.70 -31.49
CA THR A 539 18.26 -30.36 -32.70
C THR A 539 16.83 -29.98 -33.06
N GLY A 540 16.18 -29.19 -32.20
CA GLY A 540 14.82 -28.66 -32.40
C GLY A 540 13.85 -29.10 -31.29
N ASN A 541 12.57 -29.13 -31.63
CA ASN A 541 11.51 -29.64 -30.77
C ASN A 541 10.44 -30.39 -31.60
N ASP A 542 9.96 -31.55 -31.15
CA ASP A 542 8.80 -32.24 -31.71
C ASP A 542 7.50 -31.80 -31.02
N ALA A 543 6.62 -31.10 -31.75
CA ALA A 543 5.32 -30.66 -31.26
C ALA A 543 4.31 -31.80 -31.03
N GLY A 544 4.56 -32.99 -31.61
CA GLY A 544 3.78 -34.21 -31.43
C GLY A 544 4.20 -35.04 -30.21
N ASP A 545 5.07 -34.50 -29.36
CA ASP A 545 5.28 -35.01 -28.01
C ASP A 545 4.01 -34.77 -27.17
N ASN A 546 3.53 -35.79 -26.46
CA ASN A 546 2.33 -35.73 -25.60
C ASN A 546 2.44 -34.61 -24.53
N GLY A 547 3.65 -34.13 -24.23
CA GLY A 547 3.88 -32.95 -23.40
C GLY A 547 3.88 -31.61 -24.13
N SER A 548 4.16 -31.55 -25.45
CA SER A 548 4.47 -30.31 -26.19
C SER A 548 3.28 -29.39 -26.46
N ALA A 549 2.05 -29.92 -26.46
CA ALA A 549 0.84 -29.11 -26.69
C ALA A 549 0.55 -28.08 -25.58
N SER A 550 1.15 -28.24 -24.38
CA SER A 550 0.99 -27.32 -23.25
C SER A 550 2.23 -26.44 -22.98
N TRP A 551 3.18 -26.37 -23.93
CA TRP A 551 4.41 -25.61 -23.72
C TRP A 551 4.19 -24.11 -23.96
N HIS A 552 4.68 -23.28 -23.03
CA HIS A 552 4.79 -21.84 -23.25
C HIS A 552 6.00 -21.53 -24.16
N ILE A 553 5.92 -21.99 -25.41
CA ILE A 553 6.91 -21.67 -26.44
C ILE A 553 6.73 -20.21 -26.82
N LYS A 554 7.70 -19.38 -26.44
CA LYS A 554 7.68 -17.94 -26.74
C LYS A 554 8.00 -17.68 -28.20
N SER A 555 9.08 -18.33 -28.67
CA SER A 555 9.62 -18.18 -30.01
C SER A 555 10.29 -19.48 -30.43
N LYS A 556 10.23 -19.78 -31.73
CA LYS A 556 11.01 -20.87 -32.34
C LYS A 556 11.63 -20.37 -33.64
N ARG A 557 12.85 -20.78 -33.95
CA ARG A 557 13.51 -20.48 -35.22
C ARG A 557 14.36 -21.68 -35.67
N ASP A 558 14.20 -22.05 -36.93
CA ASP A 558 14.99 -23.10 -37.58
C ASP A 558 16.11 -22.45 -38.40
N PHE A 559 17.36 -22.69 -38.01
CA PHE A 559 18.55 -22.16 -38.68
C PHE A 559 19.10 -23.11 -39.75
N ILE A 560 18.50 -24.29 -39.93
CA ILE A 560 18.94 -25.29 -40.92
C ILE A 560 18.15 -25.10 -42.21
N ASP A 561 16.82 -25.17 -42.11
CA ASP A 561 15.93 -25.23 -43.27
C ASP A 561 15.24 -23.87 -43.55
N GLY A 562 15.52 -22.85 -42.72
CA GLY A 562 15.11 -21.44 -42.93
C GLY A 562 13.60 -21.13 -42.82
N SER A 563 12.75 -22.14 -42.58
CA SER A 563 11.30 -21.95 -42.43
C SER A 563 10.89 -21.90 -40.96
N ALA A 564 10.23 -20.82 -40.53
CA ALA A 564 9.86 -20.60 -39.13
C ALA A 564 8.70 -21.51 -38.63
N ASN A 565 7.95 -22.15 -39.53
CA ASN A 565 6.68 -22.80 -39.16
C ASN A 565 6.76 -24.32 -38.91
N ASN A 566 7.66 -25.05 -39.60
CA ASN A 566 7.74 -26.52 -39.55
C ASN A 566 9.09 -27.01 -39.01
N MET A 567 9.49 -26.57 -37.82
CA MET A 567 10.64 -27.12 -37.11
C MET A 567 10.22 -28.40 -36.38
N THR A 568 10.59 -29.57 -36.88
CA THR A 568 10.36 -30.87 -36.24
C THR A 568 11.70 -31.49 -35.85
N ASP A 569 11.86 -31.86 -34.58
CA ASP A 569 13.03 -32.58 -34.12
C ASP A 569 12.97 -34.05 -34.55
N THR A 570 13.76 -34.40 -35.56
CA THR A 570 13.85 -35.78 -36.06
C THR A 570 14.87 -36.62 -35.28
N PHE A 571 15.68 -35.99 -34.42
CA PHE A 571 16.71 -36.66 -33.65
C PHE A 571 16.30 -36.89 -32.20
N GLY A 572 15.54 -35.98 -31.59
CA GLY A 572 14.94 -36.11 -30.27
C GLY A 572 15.73 -35.48 -29.12
N HIS A 573 16.98 -35.08 -29.34
CA HIS A 573 17.85 -34.55 -28.28
C HIS A 573 17.38 -33.17 -27.79
N GLY A 574 17.08 -32.25 -28.70
CA GLY A 574 16.54 -30.95 -28.35
C GLY A 574 15.20 -31.04 -27.64
N THR A 575 14.34 -31.96 -28.08
CA THR A 575 13.05 -32.26 -27.41
C THR A 575 13.27 -32.74 -25.98
N LEU A 576 14.25 -33.63 -25.74
CA LEU A 576 14.61 -34.08 -24.39
C LEU A 576 15.13 -32.92 -23.52
N MET A 577 16.01 -32.07 -24.05
CA MET A 577 16.55 -30.93 -23.32
C MET A 577 15.44 -29.94 -22.94
N ALA A 578 14.54 -29.64 -23.87
CA ALA A 578 13.37 -28.78 -23.62
C ALA A 578 12.44 -29.37 -22.56
N ARG A 579 12.20 -30.68 -22.59
CA ARG A 579 11.42 -31.38 -21.57
C ARG A 579 12.05 -31.26 -20.19
N LEU A 580 13.37 -31.47 -20.06
CA LEU A 580 14.10 -31.35 -18.79
C LEU A 580 14.03 -29.93 -18.23
N VAL A 581 14.32 -28.91 -19.05
CA VAL A 581 14.22 -27.49 -18.63
C VAL A 581 12.82 -27.18 -18.13
N ARG A 582 11.79 -27.58 -18.89
CA ARG A 582 10.38 -27.32 -18.55
C ARG A 582 9.92 -28.09 -17.30
N HIS A 583 10.46 -29.27 -17.07
CA HIS A 583 10.18 -30.03 -15.86
C HIS A 583 10.75 -29.32 -14.64
N CYS A 584 12.00 -28.86 -14.71
CA CYS A 584 12.66 -28.16 -13.61
C CYS A 584 12.16 -26.72 -13.39
N ALA A 585 11.73 -26.03 -14.46
CA ALA A 585 11.22 -24.66 -14.43
C ALA A 585 9.89 -24.54 -15.18
N PRO A 586 8.76 -24.93 -14.54
CA PRO A 586 7.45 -25.00 -15.20
C PRO A 586 6.90 -23.70 -15.78
N SER A 587 7.38 -22.55 -15.29
CA SER A 587 6.92 -21.22 -15.69
C SER A 587 7.84 -20.48 -16.63
N ALA A 588 8.97 -21.08 -17.02
CA ALA A 588 9.87 -20.47 -17.99
C ALA A 588 9.20 -20.37 -19.36
N GLU A 589 9.35 -19.21 -20.00
CA GLU A 589 9.11 -19.03 -21.43
C GLU A 589 10.24 -19.71 -22.20
N ILE A 590 9.90 -20.73 -23.01
CA ILE A 590 10.91 -21.50 -23.74
C ILE A 590 11.11 -20.91 -25.13
N ILE A 591 12.37 -20.71 -25.51
CA ILE A 591 12.80 -20.31 -26.85
C ILE A 591 13.54 -21.48 -27.47
N ILE A 592 13.14 -21.92 -28.66
CA ILE A 592 13.81 -23.04 -29.34
C ILE A 592 14.55 -22.55 -30.57
N ALA A 593 15.85 -22.83 -30.64
CA ALA A 593 16.67 -22.65 -31.83
C ALA A 593 17.16 -24.01 -32.33
N ARG A 594 16.68 -24.42 -33.50
CA ARG A 594 17.21 -25.62 -34.16
C ARG A 594 18.46 -25.23 -34.94
N VAL A 595 19.61 -25.73 -34.51
CA VAL A 595 20.93 -25.38 -35.08
C VAL A 595 21.55 -26.51 -35.89
N ALA A 596 21.21 -27.77 -35.61
CA ALA A 596 21.70 -28.96 -36.32
C ALA A 596 20.63 -30.06 -36.41
N LYS A 597 20.75 -30.98 -37.36
CA LYS A 597 19.75 -32.06 -37.54
C LYS A 597 19.89 -33.16 -36.50
N ASN A 598 21.12 -33.40 -36.04
CA ASN A 598 21.50 -34.38 -35.03
C ASN A 598 22.80 -33.92 -34.35
N THR A 599 23.24 -34.63 -33.31
CA THR A 599 24.44 -34.25 -32.55
C THR A 599 25.76 -34.37 -33.32
N LYS A 600 25.81 -35.16 -34.40
CA LYS A 600 27.03 -35.29 -35.23
C LYS A 600 27.21 -34.11 -36.19
N ASP A 601 26.11 -33.50 -36.62
CA ASP A 601 26.12 -32.37 -37.56
C ASP A 601 26.43 -31.02 -36.86
N LEU A 602 26.45 -31.00 -35.52
CA LEU A 602 26.67 -29.79 -34.73
C LEU A 602 28.02 -29.12 -35.04
N GLU A 603 29.08 -29.92 -35.25
CA GLU A 603 30.42 -29.38 -35.56
C GLU A 603 30.46 -28.65 -36.90
N ALA A 604 29.67 -29.11 -37.88
CA ALA A 604 29.53 -28.45 -39.18
C ALA A 604 28.57 -27.24 -39.14
N SER A 605 27.81 -27.08 -38.06
CA SER A 605 26.73 -26.08 -37.93
C SER A 605 27.15 -24.82 -37.16
N GLN A 606 28.45 -24.49 -37.16
CA GLN A 606 29.01 -23.37 -36.38
C GLN A 606 28.37 -22.01 -36.71
N GLU A 607 28.06 -21.76 -37.99
CA GLU A 607 27.43 -20.50 -38.41
C GLU A 607 25.98 -20.42 -37.90
N ASN A 608 25.23 -21.54 -37.94
CA ASN A 608 23.88 -21.61 -37.39
C ASN A 608 23.89 -21.37 -35.87
N ILE A 609 24.87 -21.93 -35.15
CA ILE A 609 25.03 -21.74 -33.70
C ILE A 609 25.34 -20.27 -33.39
N LYS A 610 26.25 -19.65 -34.13
CA LYS A 610 26.57 -18.23 -34.00
C LYS A 610 25.33 -17.35 -34.17
N GLU A 611 24.58 -17.52 -35.25
CA GLU A 611 23.36 -16.74 -35.52
C GLU A 611 22.27 -17.03 -34.48
N ALA A 612 22.15 -18.27 -34.00
CA ALA A 612 21.22 -18.63 -32.96
C ALA A 612 21.54 -17.98 -31.60
N ILE A 613 22.82 -17.86 -31.24
CA ILE A 613 23.26 -17.16 -30.02
C ILE A 613 22.85 -15.69 -30.09
N LEU A 614 23.12 -15.03 -31.22
CA LEU A 614 22.75 -13.62 -31.45
C LEU A 614 21.23 -13.44 -31.39
N TRP A 615 20.48 -14.28 -32.09
CA TRP A 615 19.03 -14.26 -32.09
C TRP A 615 18.43 -14.46 -30.69
N ALA A 616 18.89 -15.49 -29.97
CA ALA A 616 18.36 -15.82 -28.64
C ALA A 616 18.68 -14.71 -27.63
N GLY A 617 19.91 -14.20 -27.63
CA GLY A 617 20.38 -13.23 -26.64
C GLY A 617 19.92 -11.80 -26.91
N VAL A 618 19.95 -11.36 -28.17
CA VAL A 618 19.64 -9.98 -28.56
C VAL A 618 18.16 -9.81 -28.93
N GLU A 619 17.67 -10.58 -29.91
CA GLU A 619 16.29 -10.42 -30.41
C GLU A 619 15.26 -10.99 -29.42
N CYS A 620 15.42 -12.25 -28.99
CA CYS A 620 14.46 -12.89 -28.08
C CYS A 620 14.68 -12.51 -26.61
N GLN A 621 15.81 -11.87 -26.32
CA GLN A 621 16.16 -11.38 -25.01
C GLN A 621 16.17 -12.47 -23.92
N ALA A 622 16.67 -13.66 -24.23
CA ALA A 622 16.76 -14.77 -23.27
C ALA A 622 17.55 -14.38 -22.01
N ASP A 623 17.08 -14.80 -20.84
CA ASP A 623 17.82 -14.70 -19.58
C ASP A 623 18.91 -15.78 -19.51
N ILE A 624 18.61 -16.97 -20.07
CA ILE A 624 19.49 -18.14 -20.06
C ILE A 624 19.57 -18.71 -21.47
N ILE A 625 20.77 -19.00 -21.95
CA ILE A 625 21.05 -19.70 -23.21
C ILE A 625 21.73 -21.03 -22.86
N SER A 626 21.03 -22.13 -23.12
CA SER A 626 21.45 -23.50 -22.86
C SER A 626 21.96 -24.14 -24.15
N MET A 627 23.21 -24.63 -24.11
CA MET A 627 23.91 -25.27 -25.22
C MET A 627 24.37 -26.67 -24.77
N SER A 628 23.50 -27.66 -24.92
CA SER A 628 23.76 -29.05 -24.48
C SER A 628 24.68 -29.83 -25.41
N PHE A 629 25.71 -29.16 -25.94
CA PHE A 629 26.70 -29.69 -26.86
C PHE A 629 28.06 -28.99 -26.67
N GLY A 630 29.09 -29.55 -27.30
CA GLY A 630 30.41 -28.92 -27.37
C GLY A 630 31.31 -29.57 -28.41
N PHE A 631 32.40 -28.89 -28.73
CA PHE A 631 33.39 -29.28 -29.74
C PHE A 631 34.81 -29.19 -29.18
N PRO A 632 35.76 -29.99 -29.70
CA PRO A 632 37.13 -30.00 -29.19
C PRO A 632 37.90 -28.73 -29.54
N ARG A 633 37.52 -27.97 -30.58
CA ARG A 633 38.23 -26.76 -31.04
C ARG A 633 37.41 -25.50 -30.78
N ASP A 634 38.10 -24.39 -30.53
CA ASP A 634 37.47 -23.09 -30.36
C ASP A 634 37.04 -22.52 -31.71
N HIS A 635 35.87 -21.86 -31.71
CA HIS A 635 35.32 -21.24 -32.90
C HIS A 635 35.15 -19.73 -32.71
N LYS A 636 35.95 -18.96 -33.46
CA LYS A 636 35.98 -17.48 -33.37
C LYS A 636 34.61 -16.83 -33.60
N GLY A 637 33.79 -17.39 -34.49
CA GLY A 637 32.43 -16.89 -34.75
C GLY A 637 31.53 -16.98 -33.52
N ILE A 638 31.53 -18.13 -32.85
CA ILE A 638 30.75 -18.39 -31.63
C ILE A 638 31.30 -17.56 -30.45
N ASP A 639 32.62 -17.47 -30.30
CA ASP A 639 33.29 -16.61 -29.30
C ASP A 639 32.85 -15.14 -29.45
N ASN A 640 32.90 -14.61 -30.67
CA ASN A 640 32.45 -13.26 -30.97
C ASN A 640 30.95 -13.07 -30.70
N ALA A 641 30.12 -14.07 -31.00
CA ALA A 641 28.67 -14.00 -30.73
C ALA A 641 28.39 -13.92 -29.23
N ILE A 642 29.02 -14.78 -28.41
CA ILE A 642 28.89 -14.76 -26.96
C ILE A 642 29.31 -13.40 -26.40
N LYS A 643 30.49 -12.90 -26.79
CA LYS A 643 31.00 -11.58 -26.37
C LYS A 643 30.07 -10.43 -26.79
N SER A 644 29.52 -10.50 -28.01
CA SER A 644 28.59 -9.49 -28.52
C SER A 644 27.31 -9.43 -27.72
N VAL A 645 26.70 -10.60 -27.44
CA VAL A 645 25.50 -10.66 -26.60
C VAL A 645 25.81 -10.14 -25.19
N GLN A 646 26.93 -10.55 -24.57
CA GLN A 646 27.29 -10.04 -23.24
C GLN A 646 27.43 -8.52 -23.21
N ALA A 647 28.13 -7.94 -24.20
CA ALA A 647 28.33 -6.49 -24.27
C ALA A 647 26.99 -5.75 -24.43
N GLN A 648 26.12 -6.22 -25.33
CA GLN A 648 24.81 -5.60 -25.56
C GLN A 648 23.82 -5.79 -24.40
N ARG A 649 24.02 -6.83 -23.59
CA ARG A 649 23.15 -7.19 -22.46
C ARG A 649 23.68 -6.72 -21.11
N GLU A 650 24.78 -5.97 -21.08
CA GLU A 650 25.48 -5.57 -19.85
C GLU A 650 25.76 -6.79 -18.94
N GLU A 651 26.15 -7.90 -19.56
CA GLU A 651 26.36 -9.22 -18.96
C GLU A 651 25.10 -9.86 -18.33
N SER A 652 23.92 -9.28 -18.49
CA SER A 652 22.64 -9.80 -17.98
C SER A 652 22.05 -10.89 -18.88
N VAL A 653 22.83 -11.96 -19.04
CA VAL A 653 22.49 -13.22 -19.70
C VAL A 653 23.41 -14.32 -19.16
N ILE A 654 22.87 -15.51 -18.93
CA ILE A 654 23.64 -16.68 -18.53
C ILE A 654 23.82 -17.60 -19.73
N PHE A 655 25.07 -17.99 -20.00
CA PHE A 655 25.38 -19.05 -20.95
C PHE A 655 25.75 -20.32 -20.18
N LEU A 656 25.11 -21.44 -20.54
CA LEU A 656 25.40 -22.77 -19.99
C LEU A 656 25.80 -23.68 -21.13
N ALA A 657 26.87 -24.46 -20.97
CA ALA A 657 27.24 -25.47 -21.95
C ALA A 657 27.80 -26.75 -21.34
N SER A 658 27.63 -27.83 -22.11
CA SER A 658 28.05 -29.17 -21.77
C SER A 658 29.58 -29.29 -21.75
N ALA A 659 30.16 -29.69 -20.62
CA ALA A 659 31.61 -29.84 -20.50
C ALA A 659 32.18 -30.90 -21.45
N GLY A 660 31.44 -31.98 -21.70
CA GLY A 660 31.88 -33.11 -22.52
C GLY A 660 31.54 -34.45 -21.86
N ASN A 661 31.70 -35.54 -22.62
CA ASN A 661 31.39 -36.92 -22.17
C ASN A 661 32.54 -37.90 -22.51
N SER A 662 33.79 -37.41 -22.58
CA SER A 662 34.98 -38.23 -22.79
C SER A 662 36.09 -37.86 -21.81
N SER A 663 36.48 -38.78 -20.93
CA SER A 663 37.57 -38.61 -19.95
C SER A 663 38.98 -38.60 -20.56
N PHE A 664 39.08 -38.82 -21.87
CA PHE A 664 40.32 -38.70 -22.62
C PHE A 664 40.49 -37.31 -23.24
N GLU A 665 39.44 -36.49 -23.26
CA GLU A 665 39.41 -35.17 -23.88
C GLU A 665 39.39 -34.08 -22.81
N ASP A 666 39.82 -32.89 -23.22
CA ASP A 666 39.69 -31.67 -22.43
C ASP A 666 38.25 -31.15 -22.49
N GLU A 667 37.90 -30.25 -21.56
CA GLU A 667 36.58 -29.58 -21.55
C GLU A 667 36.27 -28.92 -22.90
N ASN A 668 35.11 -29.20 -23.47
CA ASN A 668 34.70 -28.74 -24.79
C ASN A 668 34.39 -27.24 -24.87
N PHE A 669 34.50 -26.67 -26.07
CA PHE A 669 33.98 -25.35 -26.41
C PHE A 669 32.51 -25.46 -26.85
N PRO A 670 31.58 -24.59 -26.41
CA PRO A 670 31.81 -23.32 -25.74
C PRO A 670 31.89 -23.38 -24.20
N ALA A 671 31.83 -24.56 -23.55
CA ALA A 671 31.84 -24.66 -22.09
C ALA A 671 33.07 -24.01 -21.44
N ARG A 672 34.26 -24.21 -22.03
CA ARG A 672 35.51 -23.56 -21.58
C ARG A 672 35.63 -22.06 -21.85
N HIS A 673 34.68 -21.45 -22.56
CA HIS A 673 34.71 -20.01 -22.82
C HIS A 673 34.51 -19.24 -21.49
N SER A 674 35.30 -18.20 -21.24
CA SER A 674 35.34 -17.49 -19.94
C SER A 674 33.99 -16.92 -19.49
N SER A 675 33.10 -16.63 -20.43
CA SER A 675 31.74 -16.12 -20.19
C SER A 675 30.65 -17.18 -20.03
N VAL A 676 31.01 -18.45 -20.21
CA VAL A 676 30.08 -19.59 -20.13
C VAL A 676 30.30 -20.29 -18.80
N ILE A 677 29.22 -20.78 -18.21
CA ILE A 677 29.28 -21.68 -17.05
C ILE A 677 29.34 -23.10 -17.61
N SER A 678 30.49 -23.75 -17.45
CA SER A 678 30.70 -25.14 -17.84
C SER A 678 29.98 -26.09 -16.88
N ILE A 679 29.21 -27.03 -17.41
CA ILE A 679 28.40 -27.97 -16.62
C ILE A 679 28.85 -29.41 -16.87
N TYR A 680 29.21 -30.08 -15.79
CA TYR A 680 29.60 -31.49 -15.73
C TYR A 680 28.44 -32.35 -15.23
N ALA A 681 28.48 -33.64 -15.57
CA ALA A 681 27.44 -34.59 -15.18
C ALA A 681 27.74 -35.28 -13.86
N ALA A 682 26.75 -35.32 -12.97
CA ALA A 682 26.78 -36.08 -11.73
C ALA A 682 25.48 -36.85 -11.51
N ASN A 683 25.53 -37.83 -10.63
CA ASN A 683 24.37 -38.58 -10.18
C ASN A 683 23.59 -37.82 -9.09
N CYS A 684 22.43 -38.34 -8.68
CA CYS A 684 21.58 -37.74 -7.64
C CYS A 684 22.27 -37.57 -6.28
N ARG A 685 23.39 -38.27 -6.05
CA ARG A 685 24.19 -38.18 -4.82
C ARG A 685 25.35 -37.18 -4.93
N GLY A 686 25.55 -36.59 -6.11
CA GLY A 686 26.67 -35.68 -6.39
C GLY A 686 27.98 -36.37 -6.76
N THR A 687 27.96 -37.67 -7.07
CA THR A 687 29.12 -38.36 -7.65
C THR A 687 29.22 -38.01 -9.14
N PHE A 688 30.34 -37.44 -9.55
CA PHE A 688 30.60 -37.08 -10.94
C PHE A 688 30.80 -38.33 -11.78
N MET A 689 30.31 -38.31 -13.02
CA MET A 689 30.50 -39.41 -13.96
C MET A 689 31.97 -39.57 -14.35
N GLU A 690 32.43 -40.81 -14.51
CA GLU A 690 33.76 -41.15 -15.01
C GLU A 690 33.98 -40.73 -16.46
N THR A 691 32.90 -40.52 -17.21
CA THR A 691 32.93 -40.06 -18.60
C THR A 691 33.08 -38.54 -18.72
N ASN A 692 33.06 -37.79 -17.62
CA ASN A 692 33.35 -36.35 -17.69
C ASN A 692 34.76 -36.09 -18.24
N PRO A 693 34.98 -34.95 -18.92
CA PRO A 693 36.29 -34.61 -19.46
C PRO A 693 37.33 -34.38 -18.38
N ARG A 694 38.60 -34.38 -18.79
CA ARG A 694 39.71 -34.09 -17.88
C ARG A 694 39.53 -32.69 -17.29
N LEU A 695 39.72 -32.61 -15.98
CA LEU A 695 39.72 -31.34 -15.28
C LEU A 695 40.89 -30.51 -15.78
N PRO A 696 40.69 -29.24 -16.15
CA PRO A 696 41.81 -28.41 -16.59
C PRO A 696 42.82 -28.21 -15.44
N ASP A 697 44.11 -28.26 -15.76
CA ASP A 697 45.20 -28.09 -14.79
C ASP A 697 45.17 -26.69 -14.18
N GLY A 698 45.22 -26.61 -12.84
CA GLY A 698 45.18 -25.33 -12.11
C GLY A 698 43.84 -24.57 -12.18
N ALA A 699 42.80 -25.13 -12.82
CA ALA A 699 41.48 -24.51 -12.88
C ALA A 699 40.82 -24.37 -11.49
N ALA A 700 39.98 -23.35 -11.37
CA ALA A 700 39.04 -23.16 -10.27
C ALA A 700 38.08 -24.36 -10.14
N ALA A 701 37.24 -24.35 -9.10
CA ALA A 701 36.24 -25.39 -8.93
C ALA A 701 35.26 -25.45 -10.12
N ILE A 702 34.86 -26.67 -10.48
CA ILE A 702 33.92 -26.93 -11.58
C ILE A 702 32.51 -27.25 -11.06
N TRP A 703 31.51 -26.96 -11.88
CA TRP A 703 30.10 -27.14 -11.54
C TRP A 703 29.56 -28.45 -12.10
N GLY A 704 29.04 -29.31 -11.23
CA GLY A 704 28.32 -30.51 -11.60
C GLY A 704 26.84 -30.40 -11.27
N THR A 705 25.98 -30.90 -12.14
CA THR A 705 24.54 -31.03 -11.89
C THR A 705 24.04 -32.42 -12.27
N TYR A 706 22.78 -32.72 -11.95
CA TYR A 706 22.17 -34.02 -12.20
C TYR A 706 22.12 -34.34 -13.70
N GLY A 707 22.81 -35.40 -14.10
CA GLY A 707 22.97 -35.79 -15.50
C GLY A 707 22.96 -37.29 -15.78
N SER A 708 22.99 -38.17 -14.76
CA SER A 708 23.15 -39.61 -14.97
C SER A 708 21.96 -40.50 -14.62
N ASP A 709 21.02 -40.06 -13.79
CA ASP A 709 20.02 -40.96 -13.20
C ASP A 709 18.59 -40.68 -13.67
N VAL A 710 18.42 -40.13 -14.89
CA VAL A 710 17.09 -39.76 -15.41
C VAL A 710 16.17 -40.99 -15.44
N PRO A 711 14.98 -40.95 -14.82
CA PRO A 711 14.11 -42.12 -14.75
C PRO A 711 13.67 -42.58 -16.14
N ASP A 712 13.73 -43.89 -16.42
CA ASP A 712 13.37 -44.45 -17.73
C ASP A 712 11.98 -44.00 -18.22
N LYS A 713 11.01 -43.96 -17.29
CA LYS A 713 9.63 -43.51 -17.57
C LYS A 713 9.55 -42.06 -18.06
N PHE A 714 10.47 -41.20 -17.63
CA PHE A 714 10.51 -39.79 -18.03
C PHE A 714 10.85 -39.61 -19.52
N CYS A 715 11.60 -40.57 -20.06
CA CYS A 715 12.17 -40.54 -21.39
C CYS A 715 11.58 -41.61 -22.33
N ALA A 716 10.70 -42.48 -21.84
CA ALA A 716 10.31 -43.72 -22.52
C ALA A 716 9.74 -43.50 -23.93
N ASP A 717 8.93 -42.47 -24.12
CA ASP A 717 8.33 -42.11 -25.41
C ASP A 717 9.34 -41.49 -26.39
N ILE A 718 10.22 -40.60 -25.90
CA ILE A 718 11.33 -40.05 -26.71
C ILE A 718 12.28 -41.18 -27.11
N GLN A 719 12.64 -42.06 -26.17
CA GLN A 719 13.52 -43.19 -26.41
C GLN A 719 12.90 -44.22 -27.37
N ALA A 720 11.57 -44.41 -27.32
CA ALA A 720 10.85 -45.27 -28.25
C ALA A 720 10.83 -44.71 -29.68
N LYS A 721 10.67 -43.39 -29.83
CA LYS A 721 10.73 -42.70 -31.13
C LYS A 721 12.18 -42.57 -31.65
N HIS A 722 13.12 -42.31 -30.74
CA HIS A 722 14.52 -42.00 -31.03
C HIS A 722 15.46 -42.79 -30.11
N PRO A 723 15.81 -44.04 -30.48
CA PRO A 723 16.67 -44.89 -29.67
C PRO A 723 18.07 -44.27 -29.45
N GLY A 724 18.51 -44.24 -28.20
CA GLY A 724 19.87 -43.84 -27.82
C GLY A 724 20.04 -42.35 -27.54
N VAL A 725 18.95 -41.58 -27.48
CA VAL A 725 19.00 -40.14 -27.17
C VAL A 725 19.09 -39.87 -25.66
N CYS A 726 18.43 -40.69 -24.84
CA CYS A 726 18.31 -40.47 -23.41
C CYS A 726 19.50 -41.06 -22.63
N GLN A 727 20.72 -40.76 -23.08
CA GLN A 727 21.94 -41.25 -22.44
C GLN A 727 22.42 -40.31 -21.33
N PRO A 728 22.86 -40.86 -20.18
CA PRO A 728 23.58 -40.12 -19.15
C PRO A 728 24.70 -39.23 -19.69
N GLY A 729 24.78 -37.97 -19.26
CA GLY A 729 25.86 -37.09 -19.69
C GLY A 729 25.66 -35.61 -19.37
N SER A 730 26.67 -34.82 -19.74
CA SER A 730 26.73 -33.38 -19.46
C SER A 730 25.66 -32.57 -20.22
N SER A 731 25.07 -33.12 -21.29
CA SER A 731 23.94 -32.53 -21.99
C SER A 731 22.69 -32.45 -21.11
N ILE A 732 22.34 -33.56 -20.44
CA ILE A 732 21.23 -33.62 -19.47
C ILE A 732 21.51 -32.67 -18.30
N ALA A 733 22.74 -32.71 -17.77
CA ALA A 733 23.18 -31.83 -16.70
C ALA A 733 22.99 -30.34 -17.08
N THR A 734 23.38 -29.96 -18.30
CA THR A 734 23.25 -28.58 -18.80
C THR A 734 21.78 -28.13 -18.88
N ALA A 735 20.87 -28.99 -19.31
CA ALA A 735 19.44 -28.70 -19.33
C ALA A 735 18.86 -28.58 -17.91
N VAL A 736 19.27 -29.45 -16.99
CA VAL A 736 18.87 -29.36 -15.58
C VAL A 736 19.41 -28.08 -14.94
N ALA A 737 20.67 -27.72 -15.18
CA ALA A 737 21.27 -26.48 -14.73
C ALA A 737 20.51 -25.24 -15.24
N ALA A 738 20.07 -25.26 -16.50
CA ALA A 738 19.25 -24.18 -17.05
C ALA A 738 17.90 -24.07 -16.34
N GLY A 739 17.27 -25.19 -16.01
CA GLY A 739 16.07 -25.23 -15.18
C GLY A 739 16.30 -24.67 -13.76
N ILE A 740 17.40 -25.05 -13.11
CA ILE A 740 17.78 -24.52 -11.78
C ILE A 740 17.96 -23.01 -11.85
N CYS A 741 18.74 -22.50 -12.83
CA CYS A 741 18.94 -21.06 -13.03
C CYS A 741 17.60 -20.34 -13.19
N ALA A 742 16.70 -20.85 -14.04
CA ALA A 742 15.41 -20.22 -14.31
C ALA A 742 14.54 -20.16 -13.04
N THR A 743 14.47 -21.27 -12.30
CA THR A 743 13.73 -21.36 -11.04
C THR A 743 14.30 -20.41 -9.98
N MET A 744 15.62 -20.28 -9.87
CA MET A 744 16.25 -19.37 -8.91
C MET A 744 16.11 -17.90 -9.28
N ILE A 745 16.15 -17.54 -10.57
CA ILE A 745 15.84 -16.18 -11.02
C ILE A 745 14.37 -15.84 -10.75
N ALA A 746 13.46 -16.78 -11.01
CA ALA A 746 12.04 -16.62 -10.71
C ALA A 746 11.80 -16.41 -9.20
N TYR A 747 12.53 -17.15 -8.35
CA TYR A 747 12.48 -16.97 -6.90
C TYR A 747 13.06 -15.62 -6.48
N ALA A 748 14.17 -15.18 -7.06
CA ALA A 748 14.77 -13.88 -6.78
C ALA A 748 13.82 -12.71 -7.10
N ASP A 749 13.08 -12.80 -8.21
CA ASP A 749 12.05 -11.82 -8.55
C ASP A 749 10.86 -11.83 -7.57
N LEU A 750 10.60 -12.97 -6.91
CA LEU A 750 9.54 -13.15 -5.92
C LEU A 750 9.93 -12.67 -4.51
N LEU A 751 11.20 -12.82 -4.11
CA LEU A 751 11.68 -12.53 -2.76
C LEU A 751 11.28 -11.14 -2.22
N PRO A 752 11.33 -10.03 -3.00
CA PRO A 752 10.88 -8.72 -2.51
C PRO A 752 9.39 -8.67 -2.13
N CYS A 753 8.57 -9.58 -2.66
CA CYS A 753 7.16 -9.70 -2.29
C CYS A 753 6.96 -10.50 -1.00
N LEU A 754 7.79 -11.52 -0.78
CA LEU A 754 7.73 -12.40 0.40
C LEU A 754 8.37 -11.76 1.64
N GLU A 755 9.40 -10.94 1.44
CA GLU A 755 10.15 -10.28 2.51
C GLU A 755 10.12 -8.75 2.32
N PRO A 756 9.08 -8.05 2.80
CA PRO A 756 8.94 -6.61 2.58
C PRO A 756 10.09 -5.76 3.16
N PHE A 757 10.81 -6.26 4.18
CA PHE A 757 11.98 -5.63 4.75
C PHE A 757 13.20 -5.61 3.81
N ALA A 758 13.22 -6.47 2.78
CA ALA A 758 14.24 -6.54 1.73
C ALA A 758 14.11 -5.44 0.66
N LYS A 759 13.20 -4.46 0.83
CA LYS A 759 12.85 -3.44 -0.17
C LYS A 759 13.73 -2.18 -0.11
N GLY A 760 15.03 -2.32 0.12
CA GLY A 760 15.99 -1.25 -0.17
C GLY A 760 16.32 -1.19 -1.67
N GLY A 761 16.37 0.01 -2.27
CA GLY A 761 16.68 0.16 -3.71
C GLY A 761 18.05 -0.43 -4.12
N HIS A 762 19.02 -0.41 -3.21
CA HIS A 762 20.33 -1.04 -3.39
C HIS A 762 20.28 -2.57 -3.25
N GLU A 763 19.29 -3.10 -2.51
CA GLU A 763 19.14 -4.52 -2.23
C GLU A 763 18.45 -5.24 -3.40
N LEU A 764 17.41 -4.63 -3.98
CA LEU A 764 16.77 -5.12 -5.21
C LEU A 764 17.72 -5.12 -6.42
N HIS A 765 18.58 -4.11 -6.53
CA HIS A 765 19.56 -4.08 -7.62
C HIS A 765 20.54 -5.26 -7.54
N ARG A 766 20.88 -5.70 -6.32
CA ARG A 766 21.79 -6.83 -6.11
C ARG A 766 21.19 -8.16 -6.60
N LEU A 767 19.89 -8.40 -6.40
CA LEU A 767 19.23 -9.61 -6.90
C LEU A 767 19.30 -9.73 -8.43
N LYS A 768 19.41 -8.61 -9.16
CA LYS A 768 19.60 -8.63 -10.62
C LYS A 768 20.94 -9.25 -11.04
N LEU A 769 21.94 -9.30 -10.15
CA LEU A 769 23.22 -9.97 -10.42
C LEU A 769 23.04 -11.47 -10.69
N LEU A 770 21.94 -12.09 -10.25
CA LEU A 770 21.63 -13.49 -10.59
C LEU A 770 21.39 -13.73 -12.08
N ARG A 771 21.16 -12.69 -12.88
CA ARG A 771 21.11 -12.81 -14.34
C ARG A 771 22.48 -12.72 -15.00
N LYS A 772 23.55 -12.53 -14.22
CA LYS A 772 24.94 -12.51 -14.67
C LYS A 772 25.65 -13.80 -14.26
N LYS A 773 26.66 -14.20 -15.02
CA LYS A 773 27.50 -15.39 -14.73
C LYS A 773 28.01 -15.37 -13.28
N SER A 774 28.69 -14.31 -12.87
CA SER A 774 29.33 -14.22 -11.54
C SER A 774 28.34 -14.33 -10.38
N GLY A 775 27.16 -13.73 -10.51
CA GLY A 775 26.11 -13.83 -9.49
C GLY A 775 25.51 -15.23 -9.40
N MET A 776 25.28 -15.89 -10.55
CA MET A 776 24.77 -17.25 -10.56
C MET A 776 25.79 -18.27 -10.03
N GLU A 777 27.07 -18.13 -10.36
CA GLU A 777 28.14 -18.99 -9.81
C GLU A 777 28.30 -18.81 -8.29
N ALA A 778 28.13 -17.58 -7.77
CA ALA A 778 28.12 -17.34 -6.33
C ALA A 778 26.95 -18.04 -5.63
N LEU A 779 25.78 -18.09 -6.28
CA LEU A 779 24.63 -18.85 -5.79
C LEU A 779 24.85 -20.36 -5.90
N PHE A 780 25.42 -20.86 -7.01
CA PHE A 780 25.79 -22.27 -7.14
C PHE A 780 26.75 -22.69 -6.02
N ASN A 781 27.75 -21.87 -5.69
CA ASN A 781 28.67 -22.14 -4.58
C ASN A 781 27.94 -22.30 -3.24
N SER A 782 26.91 -21.49 -2.97
CA SER A 782 26.16 -21.57 -1.72
C SER A 782 25.21 -22.77 -1.66
N MET A 783 24.88 -23.38 -2.80
CA MET A 783 24.07 -24.59 -2.90
C MET A 783 24.91 -25.85 -3.15
N ALA A 784 26.25 -25.71 -3.22
CA ALA A 784 27.11 -26.80 -3.62
C ALA A 784 27.45 -27.75 -2.48
N LYS A 785 27.28 -29.05 -2.71
CA LYS A 785 27.93 -30.10 -1.93
C LYS A 785 29.39 -30.23 -2.37
N LYS A 786 30.30 -30.01 -1.43
CA LYS A 786 31.74 -30.08 -1.64
C LYS A 786 32.24 -31.42 -1.13
N ASN A 787 32.93 -32.18 -1.98
CA ASN A 787 33.71 -33.32 -1.50
C ASN A 787 35.06 -32.76 -1.01
N ASP A 788 35.40 -33.04 0.25
CA ASP A 788 36.61 -32.51 0.90
C ASP A 788 37.87 -32.75 0.04
N GLY A 789 38.59 -31.67 -0.26
CA GLY A 789 39.81 -31.69 -1.09
C GLY A 789 39.59 -31.78 -2.60
N SER A 790 38.35 -31.93 -3.09
CA SER A 790 38.06 -31.98 -4.52
C SER A 790 37.74 -30.60 -5.12
N ARG A 791 38.05 -30.44 -6.41
CA ARG A 791 37.64 -29.28 -7.22
C ARG A 791 36.25 -29.45 -7.84
N THR A 792 35.49 -30.47 -7.44
CA THR A 792 34.20 -30.85 -8.04
C THR A 792 33.04 -30.46 -7.13
N TRP A 793 32.23 -29.49 -7.56
CA TRP A 793 31.15 -28.93 -6.74
C TRP A 793 29.80 -29.30 -7.35
N PHE A 794 29.05 -30.16 -6.65
CA PHE A 794 27.72 -30.57 -7.09
C PHE A 794 26.66 -29.58 -6.61
N VAL A 795 25.95 -28.94 -7.54
CA VAL A 795 24.87 -27.99 -7.22
C VAL A 795 23.65 -28.76 -6.74
N ASP A 796 23.32 -28.64 -5.45
CA ASP A 796 22.20 -29.30 -4.81
C ASP A 796 21.14 -28.28 -4.35
N PRO A 797 20.25 -27.84 -5.26
CA PRO A 797 19.18 -26.91 -4.91
C PRO A 797 18.19 -27.51 -3.91
N ILE A 798 18.00 -28.83 -3.88
CA ILE A 798 17.10 -29.48 -2.92
C ILE A 798 17.62 -29.26 -1.50
N SER A 799 18.94 -29.41 -1.28
CA SER A 799 19.55 -29.10 0.01
C SER A 799 19.40 -27.64 0.43
N PHE A 800 19.44 -26.70 -0.51
CA PHE A 800 19.20 -25.28 -0.25
C PHE A 800 17.74 -25.00 0.18
N TRP A 801 16.80 -25.81 -0.32
CA TRP A 801 15.40 -25.74 0.06
C TRP A 801 15.07 -26.53 1.33
N ARG A 802 15.92 -27.50 1.71
CA ARG A 802 15.83 -28.34 2.91
C ARG A 802 16.45 -27.63 4.13
N ASP A 803 15.60 -27.28 5.10
CA ASP A 803 15.90 -26.67 6.41
C ASP A 803 16.48 -25.24 6.46
N THR A 804 15.65 -24.31 6.96
CA THR A 804 16.08 -23.14 7.75
C THR A 804 15.04 -22.86 8.85
N SER A 805 15.00 -23.70 9.89
CA SER A 805 14.30 -23.50 11.18
C SER A 805 12.75 -23.52 11.21
N ASP A 806 12.21 -24.16 12.25
CA ASP A 806 10.79 -24.45 12.54
C ASP A 806 9.84 -23.24 12.75
N GLN A 807 10.19 -22.04 12.28
CA GLN A 807 9.31 -20.87 12.37
C GLN A 807 8.82 -20.44 10.98
N GLY A 808 7.55 -20.73 10.70
CA GLY A 808 6.91 -20.53 9.38
C GLY A 808 7.01 -19.11 8.81
N SER A 809 7.30 -18.09 9.62
CA SER A 809 7.47 -16.70 9.16
C SER A 809 8.90 -16.30 8.80
N ALA A 810 9.93 -17.11 9.10
CA ALA A 810 11.35 -16.73 8.92
C ALA A 810 12.07 -17.42 7.73
N LYS A 811 11.44 -18.43 7.11
CA LYS A 811 12.08 -19.25 6.06
C LYS A 811 12.50 -18.46 4.82
N HIS A 812 11.65 -17.53 4.37
CA HIS A 812 11.95 -16.70 3.20
C HIS A 812 13.06 -15.70 3.49
N PHE A 813 13.08 -15.12 4.69
CA PHE A 813 14.13 -14.24 5.18
C PHE A 813 15.50 -14.92 5.23
N THR A 814 15.59 -16.18 5.67
CA THR A 814 16.88 -16.89 5.73
C THR A 814 17.41 -17.21 4.34
N ARG A 815 16.55 -17.68 3.42
CA ARG A 815 16.93 -17.91 2.01
C ARG A 815 17.30 -16.59 1.31
N TYR A 816 16.55 -15.52 1.57
CA TYR A 816 16.88 -14.18 1.11
C TYR A 816 18.26 -13.76 1.60
N SER A 817 18.53 -13.90 2.90
CA SER A 817 19.81 -13.55 3.51
C SER A 817 20.98 -14.36 2.93
N ALA A 818 20.77 -15.66 2.66
CA ALA A 818 21.77 -16.52 2.02
C ALA A 818 22.11 -16.06 0.60
N ILE A 819 21.09 -15.82 -0.23
CA ILE A 819 21.25 -15.29 -1.60
C ILE A 819 21.92 -13.90 -1.55
N TYR A 820 21.46 -13.04 -0.64
CA TYR A 820 21.98 -11.68 -0.55
C TYR A 820 23.46 -11.64 -0.11
N SER A 821 23.84 -12.50 0.84
CA SER A 821 25.21 -12.63 1.34
C SER A 821 26.18 -13.14 0.28
N CYS A 822 25.76 -14.10 -0.57
CA CYS A 822 26.62 -14.59 -1.64
C CYS A 822 26.83 -13.53 -2.72
N LEU A 823 25.79 -12.78 -3.10
CA LEU A 823 25.88 -11.70 -4.08
C LEU A 823 26.65 -10.49 -3.57
N GLN A 824 26.64 -10.23 -2.26
CA GLN A 824 27.42 -9.14 -1.65
C GLN A 824 28.92 -9.32 -1.90
N ARG A 825 29.42 -10.56 -1.81
CA ARG A 825 30.84 -10.87 -2.07
C ARG A 825 31.24 -10.56 -3.52
N VAL A 826 30.34 -10.85 -4.47
CA VAL A 826 30.55 -10.54 -5.89
C VAL A 826 30.64 -9.03 -6.13
N SER A 827 29.73 -8.25 -5.54
CA SER A 827 29.77 -6.78 -5.66
C SER A 827 31.07 -6.19 -5.09
N PHE A 828 31.58 -6.73 -3.99
CA PHE A 828 32.86 -6.29 -3.41
C PHE A 828 34.07 -6.67 -4.28
N GLN A 829 34.08 -7.86 -4.88
CA GLN A 829 35.15 -8.28 -5.79
C GLN A 829 35.19 -7.41 -7.05
N GLN A 830 34.02 -7.12 -7.64
CA GLN A 830 33.90 -6.24 -8.80
C GLN A 830 34.29 -4.78 -8.49
N ALA A 831 33.97 -4.27 -7.30
CA ALA A 831 34.34 -2.92 -6.88
C ALA A 831 35.85 -2.76 -6.60
N ASN A 832 36.54 -3.83 -6.22
CA ASN A 832 37.95 -3.82 -5.86
C ASN A 832 38.90 -4.29 -6.99
N GLY A 833 38.38 -4.60 -8.18
CA GLY A 833 39.19 -4.91 -9.37
C GLY A 833 40.02 -6.20 -9.27
N PHE A 834 39.49 -7.22 -8.59
CA PHE A 834 40.09 -8.55 -8.52
C PHE A 834 39.61 -9.49 -9.63
#